data_AF-A0A098LHG5-F1
#
_entry.id   AF-A0A098LHG5-F1
#
_cell.length_a   1.000
_cell.length_b   1.000
_cell.length_c   1.000
_cell.angle_alpha   90.00
_cell.angle_beta   90.00
_cell.angle_gamma   90.00
#
_symmetry.space_group_name_H-M   'P 1'
#
loop_
_entity.id
_entity.type
_entity.pdbx_description
1 polymer ?
#
loop_
_entity_poly.entity_id
_entity_poly.type
_entity_poly.pdbx_seq_one_letter_code
_entity_poly.pdbx_strand_id
1 'polypeptide(L)'
;MFCISIEGMAQIPSTYQVGRWYKFKTAAVTYTWDDNTSNQLPVAIPLFNQYNFKTTMFVVTNWGPNWSQLNTAAGNGHEIASHTVSHATLNSIGISQQETEYRNSQNTINSNVPNGKCLTIAYPNCNTGDVSTLQKYFIAGRTCSGQINSSSPTDFYNLSSIICGNTGVNTANDLNNRINNAKNSNGWCVLLFHGIDNDGGYSPIASSVLSSHLSYVNSNSADYWVGTFSNVVKYIKERNALNISETAVNNDSLRLTATDNLDNSIYDAAVTVRRQLPSGWTEAKVYLGNTLQTSTIVTVNNVKYIEFDVVPDKGTYALANKTSTSTCATVAPTVVSPITYAKGATASALTATGTSLKWYTESAGGTASTTAPVPSTATTGTKIYYVSQTLNNCEGPRAAITVNVTEGSTGGGCNETGEGAYFTGVYRNMFKELLNKSDTEINTKINNAFQQIFYGSANQKLYYEVGQDQAYILDVANNDVRSEGMSYGLMICVQLNKQAEFNKLWRWTKNYMHHTSGNLDGFFKWSLNTDGSAKDNNPAPDGEAYFATALFFAANRWGNGTGIFNYESEAQSILSKVQSKTGAGGINNLFNTNSKLITFGPNQGSYDFTDPSYNLPAFWELWARWSTSNKAFWAQTPAAARKLLRDASHSSSGLTTDYSNFDGTPKSTSFNSDSHRFMYDAWRSIMNIGMDYHWFKADALQPAIAERYLTFFKNQGSGYKNHYDWNGSNAGGDHSTGLVACNAVASLATTNTTLSTPFVQEFWNIAVPTGTYRYYDGMLYMLAILNVSGNFKVYKPACGDPCETPAPKVTAAVSYELGDVASALTAAGTSLKWYTVETGGTALASAPVPNTSAPGSVTYYVSQTLNGCEGPRAAITVKVTYTYKIYNTSIPPTIDGLVDELWNDPLITPITPTKTLVGTISNSNDLSGSAKIMWDNTNVYVLAVITDNVKTNDSPNSYEDDAVEFYFDINNDKATTYGSNDVQYTFGWNDGAVVGVLPSGRSTAGITYSSVSTTDGYIIEASIPWTTLQGTPSKDQSIGIDFMINDDDDGSGRDKKLSWNASEDNAWQDPSLLGTAVLAERIITSIGKNNQLNIEIYPNPAQEFVKVQGVQGNFEYHIWDNSGRLIEQGKSDGQIETGNLKSGIYALMIQQETLNSVVKIVIK
;
A
#
# COMPACT_ATOMS: atom_id res chain seq x y z
N MET A 1 -4.89 -27.35 26.00
CA MET A 1 -5.61 -27.43 24.71
C MET A 1 -6.46 -26.19 24.62
N PHE A 2 -6.01 -25.15 23.93
CA PHE A 2 -6.83 -23.96 23.64
C PHE A 2 -6.37 -23.40 22.29
N CYS A 3 -7.23 -23.56 21.28
CA CYS A 3 -7.21 -22.77 20.06
C CYS A 3 -7.61 -21.35 20.44
N ILE A 4 -6.83 -20.35 20.03
CA ILE A 4 -7.33 -18.98 20.01
C ILE A 4 -7.98 -18.80 18.65
N SER A 5 -9.31 -18.66 18.62
CA SER A 5 -9.98 -17.94 17.56
C SER A 5 -9.53 -16.48 17.69
N ILE A 6 -8.67 -16.04 16.79
CA ILE A 6 -8.19 -14.66 16.75
C ILE A 6 -9.31 -13.86 16.07
N GLU A 7 -10.07 -13.09 16.85
CA GLU A 7 -11.07 -12.18 16.32
C GLU A 7 -10.38 -11.04 15.56
N GLY A 8 -10.83 -10.83 14.32
CA GLY A 8 -10.29 -9.80 13.42
C GLY A 8 -9.45 -10.35 12.26
N MET A 9 -10.10 -11.08 11.35
CA MET A 9 -9.67 -11.37 9.96
C MET A 9 -8.37 -12.18 9.74
N ALA A 10 -8.52 -13.51 9.75
CA ALA A 10 -7.70 -14.47 9.00
C ALA A 10 -8.61 -15.68 8.62
N GLN A 11 -8.85 -15.97 7.34
CA GLN A 11 -9.61 -17.17 6.95
C GLN A 11 -8.69 -18.40 7.00
N ILE A 12 -8.39 -18.88 8.20
CA ILE A 12 -7.63 -20.11 8.38
C ILE A 12 -8.60 -21.30 8.43
N PRO A 13 -8.49 -22.29 7.52
CA PRO A 13 -9.36 -23.46 7.58
C PRO A 13 -9.15 -24.20 8.90
N SER A 14 -10.22 -24.78 9.47
CA SER A 14 -10.19 -25.48 10.77
C SER A 14 -9.21 -26.66 10.85
N THR A 15 -8.74 -27.14 9.69
CA THR A 15 -7.74 -28.18 9.54
C THR A 15 -6.30 -27.69 9.73
N TYR A 16 -6.08 -26.39 9.76
CA TYR A 16 -4.80 -25.74 10.05
C TYR A 16 -4.77 -25.19 11.46
N GLN A 17 -3.57 -25.10 12.02
CA GLN A 17 -3.28 -24.32 13.20
C GLN A 17 -2.06 -23.46 12.90
N VAL A 18 -2.09 -22.21 13.35
CA VAL A 18 -1.01 -21.25 13.15
C VAL A 18 -0.23 -21.13 14.46
N GLY A 19 1.09 -21.16 14.38
CA GLY A 19 1.95 -20.97 15.53
C GLY A 19 1.79 -19.58 16.11
N ARG A 20 1.59 -19.48 17.43
CA ARG A 20 1.65 -18.18 18.11
C ARG A 20 3.05 -17.58 17.98
N TRP A 21 4.06 -18.42 18.11
CA TRP A 21 5.46 -18.09 17.89
C TRP A 21 6.07 -19.09 16.93
N TYR A 22 7.15 -18.70 16.26
CA TYR A 22 7.89 -19.53 15.32
C TYR A 22 8.13 -20.94 15.90
N LYS A 23 7.86 -22.00 15.14
CA LYS A 23 7.97 -23.41 15.56
C LYS A 23 7.12 -23.78 16.79
N PHE A 24 5.94 -23.16 16.93
CA PHE A 24 5.00 -23.38 18.03
C PHE A 24 5.64 -23.25 19.43
N LYS A 25 6.67 -22.39 19.55
CA LYS A 25 7.26 -22.05 20.85
C LYS A 25 6.21 -21.39 21.75
N THR A 26 6.42 -21.50 23.06
CA THR A 26 5.50 -20.95 24.05
C THR A 26 5.67 -19.43 24.19
N ALA A 27 6.90 -18.93 24.11
CA ALA A 27 7.21 -17.50 24.19
C ALA A 27 8.31 -17.07 23.22
N ALA A 28 8.28 -15.78 22.86
CA ALA A 28 9.39 -15.12 22.18
C ALA A 28 10.29 -14.38 23.18
N VAL A 29 11.59 -14.34 22.89
CA VAL A 29 12.59 -13.60 23.65
C VAL A 29 13.46 -12.81 22.68
N THR A 30 13.61 -11.51 22.93
CA THR A 30 14.47 -10.62 22.15
C THR A 30 15.48 -9.95 23.08
N TYR A 31 16.71 -9.86 22.61
CA TYR A 31 17.80 -9.18 23.28
C TYR A 31 18.17 -7.94 22.46
N THR A 32 18.35 -6.81 23.14
CA THR A 32 18.56 -5.51 22.50
C THR A 32 19.71 -4.77 23.20
N TRP A 33 20.55 -4.09 22.42
CA TRP A 33 21.73 -3.38 22.89
C TRP A 33 21.73 -1.94 22.38
N ASP A 34 21.80 -0.97 23.29
CA ASP A 34 21.73 0.47 22.96
C ASP A 34 23.10 1.14 23.15
N ASP A 35 23.30 2.35 22.62
CA ASP A 35 24.43 3.25 22.91
C ASP A 35 25.83 2.92 22.36
N ASN A 36 26.00 1.89 21.53
CA ASN A 36 27.28 1.54 20.91
C ASN A 36 28.43 1.25 21.90
N THR A 37 28.16 0.72 23.09
CA THR A 37 29.21 0.54 24.12
C THR A 37 30.28 -0.46 23.66
N SER A 38 31.53 -0.26 24.11
CA SER A 38 32.70 -0.85 23.45
C SER A 38 32.76 -2.37 23.51
N ASN A 39 32.14 -3.02 24.50
CA ASN A 39 32.20 -4.47 24.65
C ASN A 39 31.02 -5.22 24.02
N GLN A 40 30.00 -4.54 23.47
CA GLN A 40 28.84 -5.22 22.88
C GLN A 40 29.22 -6.11 21.69
N LEU A 41 30.01 -5.58 20.75
CA LEU A 41 30.46 -6.32 19.57
C LEU A 41 31.53 -7.38 19.87
N PRO A 42 32.59 -7.11 20.65
CA PRO A 42 33.64 -8.10 20.90
C PRO A 42 33.30 -9.12 21.99
N VAL A 43 32.31 -8.88 22.87
CA VAL A 43 31.96 -9.80 23.98
C VAL A 43 30.55 -10.37 23.82
N ALA A 44 29.52 -9.51 23.72
CA ALA A 44 28.15 -10.00 23.72
C ALA A 44 27.80 -10.79 22.44
N ILE A 45 28.13 -10.26 21.25
CA ILE A 45 27.84 -10.91 19.96
C ILE A 45 28.42 -12.34 19.90
N PRO A 46 29.69 -12.61 20.27
CA PRO A 46 30.22 -13.97 20.35
C PRO A 46 29.41 -14.92 21.26
N LEU A 47 28.92 -14.45 22.41
CA LEU A 47 28.10 -15.28 23.32
C LEU A 47 26.77 -15.70 22.69
N PHE A 48 26.12 -14.82 21.92
CA PHE A 48 24.91 -15.17 21.17
C PHE A 48 25.22 -16.15 20.03
N ASN A 49 26.32 -15.91 19.29
CA ASN A 49 26.73 -16.77 18.18
C ASN A 49 27.03 -18.21 18.61
N GLN A 50 27.52 -18.43 19.84
CA GLN A 50 27.76 -19.77 20.39
C GLN A 50 26.50 -20.67 20.34
N TYR A 51 25.32 -20.09 20.51
CA TYR A 51 24.04 -20.81 20.50
C TYR A 51 23.23 -20.55 19.22
N ASN A 52 23.83 -19.88 18.23
CA ASN A 52 23.14 -19.39 17.02
C ASN A 52 21.92 -18.50 17.32
N PHE A 53 21.93 -17.82 18.46
CA PHE A 53 20.92 -16.84 18.80
C PHE A 53 21.20 -15.50 18.13
N LYS A 54 20.14 -14.76 17.80
CA LYS A 54 20.23 -13.44 17.17
C LYS A 54 19.74 -12.37 18.13
N THR A 55 20.34 -11.19 18.02
CA THR A 55 20.12 -10.03 18.91
C THR A 55 20.04 -8.77 18.05
N THR A 56 19.52 -7.69 18.62
CA THR A 56 19.37 -6.39 17.96
C THR A 56 20.34 -5.38 18.55
N MET A 57 21.03 -4.64 17.69
CA MET A 57 21.91 -3.51 18.02
C MET A 57 21.20 -2.21 17.62
N PHE A 58 20.79 -1.39 18.57
CA PHE A 58 20.25 -0.06 18.31
C PHE A 58 21.39 0.97 18.36
N VAL A 59 21.70 1.54 17.20
CA VAL A 59 22.92 2.32 16.96
C VAL A 59 22.64 3.81 16.95
N VAL A 60 23.39 4.57 17.76
CA VAL A 60 23.46 6.03 17.65
C VAL A 60 24.46 6.39 16.55
N THR A 61 24.01 6.91 15.41
CA THR A 61 24.85 6.91 14.21
C THR A 61 25.99 7.93 14.24
N ASN A 62 25.91 8.96 15.09
CA ASN A 62 26.98 9.96 15.25
C ASN A 62 27.95 9.69 16.41
N TRP A 63 27.76 8.64 17.22
CA TRP A 63 28.67 8.26 18.32
C TRP A 63 29.84 7.39 17.86
N GLY A 64 30.23 7.48 16.59
CA GLY A 64 31.35 6.72 16.02
C GLY A 64 31.20 5.20 16.08
N PRO A 65 30.06 4.62 15.64
CA PRO A 65 29.87 3.17 15.66
C PRO A 65 30.89 2.42 14.80
N ASN A 66 31.27 1.21 15.23
CA ASN A 66 32.16 0.34 14.45
C ASN A 66 31.39 -0.34 13.30
N TRP A 67 31.23 0.38 12.19
CA TRP A 67 30.46 -0.09 11.03
C TRP A 67 30.97 -1.41 10.45
N SER A 68 32.28 -1.67 10.49
CA SER A 68 32.84 -2.92 9.97
C SER A 68 32.33 -4.12 10.79
N GLN A 69 32.41 -4.05 12.12
CA GLN A 69 31.94 -5.12 12.99
C GLN A 69 30.41 -5.23 13.01
N LEU A 70 29.68 -4.10 12.94
CA LEU A 70 28.22 -4.10 12.80
C LEU A 70 27.79 -4.78 11.50
N ASN A 71 28.47 -4.51 10.38
CA ASN A 71 28.19 -5.18 9.11
C ASN A 71 28.52 -6.68 9.18
N THR A 72 29.58 -7.08 9.88
CA THR A 72 29.86 -8.50 10.17
C THR A 72 28.77 -9.14 11.01
N ALA A 73 28.29 -8.48 12.07
CA ALA A 73 27.20 -8.97 12.90
C ALA A 73 25.91 -9.12 12.07
N ALA A 74 25.60 -8.15 11.21
CA ALA A 74 24.47 -8.21 10.28
C ALA A 74 24.59 -9.39 9.31
N GLY A 75 25.79 -9.64 8.77
CA GLY A 75 26.08 -10.81 7.93
C GLY A 75 25.85 -12.15 8.63
N ASN A 76 25.93 -12.18 9.97
CA ASN A 76 25.61 -13.34 10.80
C ASN A 76 24.14 -13.38 11.24
N GLY A 77 23.29 -12.48 10.75
CA GLY A 77 21.85 -12.44 11.01
C GLY A 77 21.43 -11.67 12.26
N HIS A 78 22.33 -10.91 12.90
CA HIS A 78 21.94 -9.95 13.93
C HIS A 78 21.27 -8.72 13.28
N GLU A 79 20.38 -8.06 14.01
CA GLU A 79 19.72 -6.85 13.52
C GLU A 79 20.54 -5.61 13.89
N ILE A 80 20.73 -4.71 12.93
CA ILE A 80 21.26 -3.35 13.17
C ILE A 80 20.12 -2.36 12.93
N ALA A 81 19.76 -1.62 13.96
CA ALA A 81 18.57 -0.78 14.01
C ALA A 81 18.90 0.61 14.57
N SER A 82 17.94 1.54 14.51
CA SER A 82 18.18 2.93 14.85
C SER A 82 18.07 3.20 16.35
N HIS A 83 19.05 3.93 16.90
CA HIS A 83 18.90 4.67 18.16
C HIS A 83 19.03 6.19 17.92
N THR A 84 18.49 6.66 16.80
CA THR A 84 18.59 8.03 16.27
C THR A 84 20.01 8.43 15.79
N VAL A 85 20.16 9.65 15.26
CA VAL A 85 21.47 10.16 14.86
C VAL A 85 22.27 10.55 16.08
N SER A 86 21.66 11.31 16.97
CA SER A 86 22.35 12.04 18.03
C SER A 86 21.96 11.66 19.46
N HIS A 87 21.09 10.65 19.62
CA HIS A 87 20.49 10.28 20.90
C HIS A 87 19.63 11.43 21.48
N ALA A 88 18.89 12.12 20.61
CA ALA A 88 18.05 13.25 21.00
C ALA A 88 16.81 12.79 21.80
N THR A 89 16.45 13.53 22.85
CA THR A 89 15.19 13.34 23.57
C THR A 89 14.03 13.84 22.68
N LEU A 90 13.37 12.92 21.98
CA LEU A 90 12.51 13.22 20.83
C LEU A 90 11.33 14.15 21.16
N ASN A 91 10.66 13.96 22.29
CA ASN A 91 9.54 14.81 22.72
C ASN A 91 9.96 16.25 23.12
N SER A 92 11.26 16.56 23.16
CA SER A 92 11.80 17.89 23.45
C SER A 92 12.21 18.68 22.20
N ILE A 93 12.17 18.06 21.02
CA ILE A 93 12.56 18.67 19.73
C ILE A 93 11.38 18.69 18.75
N GLY A 94 11.41 19.62 17.79
CA GLY A 94 10.33 19.79 16.82
C GLY A 94 10.20 18.61 15.85
N ILE A 95 9.00 18.37 15.32
CA ILE A 95 8.69 17.24 14.41
C ILE A 95 9.67 17.15 13.22
N SER A 96 10.03 18.29 12.61
CA SER A 96 11.00 18.31 11.50
C SER A 96 12.41 17.83 11.90
N GLN A 97 12.82 18.11 13.14
CA GLN A 97 14.09 17.64 13.69
C GLN A 97 14.01 16.15 14.02
N GLN A 98 12.89 15.68 14.59
CA GLN A 98 12.64 14.25 14.78
C GLN A 98 12.69 13.49 13.44
N GLU A 99 12.07 14.01 12.38
CA GLU A 99 12.14 13.41 11.04
C GLU A 99 13.58 13.31 10.54
N THR A 100 14.40 14.33 10.82
CA THR A 100 15.81 14.33 10.46
C THR A 100 16.60 13.27 11.23
N GLU A 101 16.33 13.11 12.52
CA GLU A 101 16.90 12.04 13.36
C GLU A 101 16.52 10.64 12.83
N TYR A 102 15.26 10.43 12.44
CA TYR A 102 14.77 9.14 11.91
C TYR A 102 15.36 8.82 10.54
N ARG A 103 15.25 9.76 9.59
CA ARG A 103 15.67 9.58 8.20
C ARG A 103 17.18 9.38 8.08
N ASN A 104 17.98 10.24 8.73
CA ASN A 104 19.44 10.24 8.53
C ASN A 104 20.10 9.07 9.25
N SER A 105 19.76 8.86 10.51
CA SER A 105 19.29 7.59 11.03
C SER A 105 19.48 6.32 10.20
N GLN A 106 18.32 5.90 9.70
CA GLN A 106 18.10 4.77 8.83
C GLN A 106 19.00 4.81 7.59
N ASN A 107 19.15 5.96 6.94
CA ASN A 107 19.99 6.09 5.74
C ASN A 107 21.45 5.75 6.01
N THR A 108 21.99 6.19 7.15
CA THR A 108 23.38 5.92 7.53
C THR A 108 23.59 4.44 7.80
N ILE A 109 22.67 3.80 8.53
CA ILE A 109 22.73 2.36 8.81
C ILE A 109 22.62 1.56 7.50
N ASN A 110 21.62 1.84 6.66
CA ASN A 110 21.41 1.15 5.39
C ASN A 110 22.61 1.30 4.43
N SER A 111 23.30 2.44 4.46
CA SER A 111 24.49 2.68 3.63
C SER A 111 25.71 1.90 4.10
N ASN A 112 25.85 1.69 5.41
CA ASN A 112 27.00 0.98 5.99
C ASN A 112 26.76 -0.53 6.19
N VAL A 113 25.50 -0.96 6.18
CA VAL A 113 25.07 -2.35 6.36
C VAL A 113 24.17 -2.76 5.19
N PRO A 114 24.70 -2.89 3.96
CA PRO A 114 23.90 -3.01 2.74
C PRO A 114 23.07 -4.30 2.64
N ASN A 115 23.44 -5.33 3.42
CA ASN A 115 22.74 -6.62 3.44
C ASN A 115 21.62 -6.68 4.50
N GLY A 116 21.40 -5.61 5.27
CA GLY A 116 20.32 -5.50 6.26
C GLY A 116 19.55 -4.19 6.09
N LYS A 117 18.21 -4.23 6.22
CA LYS A 117 17.39 -3.01 6.27
C LYS A 117 17.18 -2.60 7.73
N CYS A 118 17.45 -1.33 8.04
CA CYS A 118 17.13 -0.73 9.33
C CYS A 118 15.61 -0.45 9.41
N LEU A 119 14.86 -1.35 10.04
CA LEU A 119 13.38 -1.32 10.07
C LEU A 119 12.78 -0.90 11.41
N THR A 120 13.56 -0.87 12.49
CA THR A 120 13.05 -0.63 13.85
C THR A 120 13.87 0.42 14.59
N ILE A 121 13.31 0.94 15.68
CA ILE A 121 13.92 2.00 16.48
C ILE A 121 13.76 1.74 17.99
N ALA A 122 14.81 2.05 18.76
CA ALA A 122 14.70 2.27 20.20
C ALA A 122 14.66 3.77 20.47
N TYR A 123 13.69 4.24 21.25
CA TYR A 123 13.61 5.65 21.58
C TYR A 123 14.69 6.04 22.59
N PRO A 124 15.52 7.06 22.32
CA PRO A 124 16.46 7.60 23.31
C PRO A 124 15.74 7.97 24.60
N ASN A 125 16.31 7.57 25.74
CA ASN A 125 15.72 7.78 27.07
C ASN A 125 14.29 7.23 27.22
N CYS A 126 13.87 6.29 26.38
CA CYS A 126 12.51 5.74 26.32
C CYS A 126 11.40 6.78 26.07
N ASN A 127 11.75 7.95 25.54
CA ASN A 127 10.81 9.02 25.25
C ASN A 127 10.35 8.92 23.80
N THR A 128 9.07 8.62 23.61
CA THR A 128 8.47 8.54 22.28
C THR A 128 8.48 9.91 21.59
N GLY A 129 8.58 9.89 20.26
CA GLY A 129 8.35 11.06 19.41
C GLY A 129 7.00 11.01 18.71
N ASP A 130 6.84 11.82 17.67
CA ASP A 130 5.65 11.79 16.82
C ASP A 130 5.57 10.49 16.02
N VAL A 131 4.59 9.66 16.36
CA VAL A 131 4.38 8.33 15.77
C VAL A 131 4.06 8.43 14.27
N SER A 132 3.31 9.46 13.85
CA SER A 132 2.92 9.62 12.44
C SER A 132 4.13 9.86 11.52
N THR A 133 5.13 10.59 12.01
CA THR A 133 6.39 10.85 11.32
C THR A 133 7.29 9.62 11.34
N LEU A 134 7.32 8.91 12.47
CA LEU A 134 8.12 7.70 12.66
C LEU A 134 7.67 6.55 11.74
N GLN A 135 6.37 6.38 11.55
CA GLN A 135 5.74 5.37 10.67
C GLN A 135 6.22 5.44 9.22
N LYS A 136 6.76 6.57 8.77
CA LYS A 136 7.33 6.73 7.43
C LYS A 136 8.64 5.95 7.23
N TYR A 137 9.33 5.61 8.32
CA TYR A 137 10.67 5.03 8.30
C TYR A 137 10.72 3.66 8.96
N PHE A 138 10.02 3.45 10.08
CA PHE A 138 10.15 2.24 10.88
C PHE A 138 8.82 1.50 11.00
N ILE A 139 8.87 0.17 11.14
CA ILE A 139 7.68 -0.69 11.28
C ILE A 139 7.24 -0.89 12.74
N ALA A 140 8.12 -0.55 13.68
CA ALA A 140 7.92 -0.66 15.13
C ALA A 140 8.97 0.16 15.91
N GLY A 141 8.62 0.52 17.14
CA GLY A 141 9.49 1.23 18.09
C GLY A 141 9.30 0.72 19.51
N ARG A 142 10.38 0.70 20.31
CA ARG A 142 10.35 0.26 21.72
C ARG A 142 10.67 1.37 22.72
N THR A 143 10.00 1.31 23.87
CA THR A 143 10.29 2.04 25.12
C THR A 143 10.79 1.06 26.19
N CYS A 144 10.90 1.48 27.45
CA CYS A 144 11.40 0.66 28.56
C CYS A 144 10.41 0.54 29.74
N SER A 145 9.12 0.36 29.46
CA SER A 145 8.07 0.24 30.50
C SER A 145 8.11 -1.04 31.36
N GLY A 146 9.01 -1.99 31.07
CA GLY A 146 9.28 -3.15 31.92
C GLY A 146 8.24 -4.29 31.88
N GLN A 147 7.28 -4.22 30.95
CA GLN A 147 6.21 -5.20 30.76
C GLN A 147 6.58 -6.31 29.77
N ILE A 148 5.93 -7.47 29.91
CA ILE A 148 5.90 -8.52 28.89
C ILE A 148 4.93 -8.11 27.79
N ASN A 149 5.37 -8.13 26.54
CA ASN A 149 4.50 -7.78 25.41
C ASN A 149 3.51 -8.93 25.13
N SER A 150 2.28 -8.55 24.74
CA SER A 150 1.29 -9.52 24.23
C SER A 150 1.81 -10.24 23.00
N SER A 151 1.27 -11.44 22.73
CA SER A 151 1.52 -12.12 21.46
C SER A 151 0.86 -11.44 20.25
N SER A 152 -0.05 -10.51 20.48
CA SER A 152 -0.68 -9.64 19.48
C SER A 152 -0.78 -8.20 20.03
N PRO A 153 0.33 -7.45 20.13
CA PRO A 153 0.30 -6.06 20.55
C PRO A 153 -0.54 -5.22 19.58
N THR A 154 -1.35 -4.31 20.11
CA THR A 154 -2.15 -3.36 19.31
C THR A 154 -1.35 -2.12 18.91
N ASP A 155 -0.36 -1.73 19.71
CA ASP A 155 0.56 -0.62 19.44
C ASP A 155 2.00 -1.12 19.25
N PHE A 156 2.45 -1.17 18.00
CA PHE A 156 3.82 -1.56 17.63
C PHE A 156 4.84 -0.43 17.81
N TYR A 157 4.40 0.79 18.12
CA TYR A 157 5.26 1.96 18.26
C TYR A 157 5.49 2.36 19.71
N ASN A 158 4.96 1.59 20.66
CA ASN A 158 5.20 1.71 22.09
C ASN A 158 5.46 0.34 22.76
N LEU A 159 6.26 -0.51 22.10
CA LEU A 159 6.56 -1.84 22.61
C LEU A 159 7.45 -1.75 23.85
N SER A 160 7.18 -2.59 24.85
CA SER A 160 7.89 -2.59 26.12
C SER A 160 9.23 -3.33 26.02
N SER A 161 10.21 -2.87 26.81
CA SER A 161 11.41 -3.64 27.12
C SER A 161 11.82 -3.49 28.59
N ILE A 162 12.60 -4.45 29.09
CA ILE A 162 13.03 -4.55 30.48
C ILE A 162 14.51 -4.17 30.59
N ILE A 163 14.81 -3.16 31.39
CA ILE A 163 16.20 -2.70 31.63
C ILE A 163 16.97 -3.78 32.42
N CYS A 164 18.13 -4.15 31.90
CA CYS A 164 19.04 -5.13 32.48
C CYS A 164 20.35 -4.47 32.96
N GLY A 165 21.11 -5.22 33.75
CA GLY A 165 22.34 -4.75 34.40
C GLY A 165 22.06 -4.10 35.75
N ASN A 166 23.05 -3.43 36.34
CA ASN A 166 23.02 -3.04 37.74
C ASN A 166 21.91 -2.05 38.16
N THR A 167 21.24 -1.36 37.24
CA THR A 167 20.07 -0.49 37.54
C THR A 167 18.73 -1.18 37.33
N GLY A 168 18.73 -2.47 36.95
CA GLY A 168 17.53 -3.25 36.66
C GLY A 168 17.73 -4.73 36.96
N VAL A 169 17.40 -5.58 36.00
CA VAL A 169 17.51 -7.04 36.11
C VAL A 169 18.99 -7.46 35.96
N ASN A 170 19.62 -7.94 37.03
CA ASN A 170 21.09 -8.05 37.08
C ASN A 170 21.66 -9.45 37.38
N THR A 171 20.85 -10.45 37.74
CA THR A 171 21.31 -11.84 37.89
C THR A 171 20.73 -12.77 36.82
N ALA A 172 21.36 -13.93 36.60
CA ALA A 172 20.88 -14.91 35.63
C ALA A 172 19.50 -15.45 36.03
N ASN A 173 19.25 -15.61 37.33
CA ASN A 173 17.94 -16.02 37.84
C ASN A 173 16.87 -14.97 37.56
N ASP A 174 17.19 -13.67 37.69
CA ASP A 174 16.21 -12.62 37.39
C ASP A 174 15.87 -12.59 35.90
N LEU A 175 16.88 -12.72 35.02
CA LEU A 175 16.66 -12.83 33.57
C LEU A 175 15.81 -14.06 33.22
N ASN A 176 16.13 -15.22 33.82
CA ASN A 176 15.35 -16.45 33.67
C ASN A 176 13.90 -16.26 34.12
N ASN A 177 13.67 -15.59 35.24
CA ASN A 177 12.33 -15.30 35.76
C ASN A 177 11.53 -14.41 34.79
N ARG A 178 12.16 -13.41 34.16
CA ARG A 178 11.46 -12.56 33.17
C ARG A 178 11.04 -13.34 31.92
N ILE A 179 11.91 -14.19 31.37
CA ILE A 179 11.51 -15.01 30.22
C ILE A 179 10.50 -16.11 30.61
N ASN A 180 10.57 -16.64 31.84
CA ASN A 180 9.56 -17.57 32.37
C ASN A 180 8.19 -16.89 32.52
N ASN A 181 8.14 -15.60 32.87
CA ASN A 181 6.88 -14.85 32.87
C ASN A 181 6.28 -14.75 31.47
N ALA A 182 7.11 -14.51 30.43
CA ALA A 182 6.64 -14.56 29.05
C ALA A 182 6.17 -15.95 28.64
N LYS A 183 6.86 -17.02 29.06
CA LYS A 183 6.40 -18.40 28.86
C LYS A 183 5.01 -18.62 29.50
N ASN A 184 4.83 -18.20 30.74
CA ASN A 184 3.57 -18.38 31.46
C ASN A 184 2.42 -17.58 30.84
N SER A 185 2.69 -16.40 30.28
CA SER A 185 1.69 -15.57 29.60
C SER A 185 1.58 -15.84 28.10
N ASN A 186 2.36 -16.78 27.55
CA ASN A 186 2.57 -16.96 26.11
C ASN A 186 2.99 -15.68 25.36
N GLY A 187 3.63 -14.74 26.05
CA GLY A 187 3.97 -13.41 25.56
C GLY A 187 5.38 -13.32 24.96
N TRP A 188 5.84 -12.08 24.82
CA TRP A 188 7.14 -11.72 24.26
C TRP A 188 7.95 -10.87 25.24
N CYS A 189 9.10 -11.39 25.67
CA CYS A 189 10.03 -10.68 26.54
C CYS A 189 11.08 -9.95 25.70
N VAL A 190 11.25 -8.65 25.91
CA VAL A 190 12.34 -7.85 25.30
C VAL A 190 13.27 -7.38 26.40
N LEU A 191 14.51 -7.86 26.40
CA LEU A 191 15.55 -7.51 27.36
C LEU A 191 16.45 -6.42 26.76
N LEU A 192 16.63 -5.33 27.49
CA LEU A 192 17.37 -4.13 27.12
C LEU A 192 18.68 -4.06 27.89
N PHE A 193 19.79 -4.03 27.16
CA PHE A 193 21.14 -3.91 27.70
C PHE A 193 21.81 -2.66 27.12
N HIS A 194 22.74 -2.10 27.88
CA HIS A 194 23.64 -1.05 27.39
C HIS A 194 25.08 -1.57 27.53
N GLY A 195 25.70 -1.47 28.71
CA GLY A 195 27.08 -1.95 28.94
C GLY A 195 27.23 -3.45 29.21
N ILE A 196 28.44 -3.98 28.97
CA ILE A 196 28.85 -5.34 29.40
C ILE A 196 30.28 -5.34 29.95
N ASP A 197 30.49 -6.02 31.08
CA ASP A 197 31.79 -6.13 31.78
C ASP A 197 32.42 -4.77 32.14
N ASN A 198 31.60 -3.84 32.66
CA ASN A 198 32.03 -2.50 33.11
C ASN A 198 32.80 -1.72 32.03
N ASP A 199 32.37 -1.82 30.77
CA ASP A 199 32.93 -1.12 29.60
C ASP A 199 32.70 0.40 29.58
N GLY A 200 32.27 0.99 30.70
CA GLY A 200 31.90 2.40 30.82
C GLY A 200 30.49 2.72 30.34
N GLY A 201 29.75 1.75 29.79
CA GLY A 201 28.34 1.91 29.43
C GLY A 201 27.41 2.02 30.64
N TYR A 202 26.22 2.61 30.45
CA TYR A 202 25.16 2.63 31.46
C TYR A 202 24.75 1.20 31.85
N SER A 203 24.33 1.00 33.10
CA SER A 203 23.82 -0.27 33.64
C SER A 203 24.50 -1.54 33.08
N PRO A 204 25.80 -1.74 33.30
CA PRO A 204 26.51 -2.86 32.71
C PRO A 204 26.05 -4.20 33.31
N ILE A 205 26.00 -5.24 32.49
CA ILE A 205 25.82 -6.64 32.94
C ILE A 205 27.14 -7.41 32.87
N ALA A 206 27.36 -8.36 33.77
CA ALA A 206 28.50 -9.26 33.69
C ALA A 206 28.30 -10.30 32.57
N SER A 207 29.32 -10.53 31.74
CA SER A 207 29.30 -11.55 30.68
C SER A 207 29.07 -12.96 31.23
N SER A 208 29.54 -13.25 32.45
CA SER A 208 29.28 -14.52 33.14
C SER A 208 27.80 -14.72 33.48
N VAL A 209 27.08 -13.64 33.80
CA VAL A 209 25.62 -13.66 34.03
C VAL A 209 24.89 -13.88 32.71
N LEU A 210 25.25 -13.13 31.65
CA LEU A 210 24.65 -13.27 30.33
C LEU A 210 24.87 -14.69 29.77
N SER A 211 26.09 -15.22 29.87
CA SER A 211 26.44 -16.57 29.44
C SER A 211 25.61 -17.64 30.17
N SER A 212 25.48 -17.51 31.50
CA SER A 212 24.66 -18.42 32.31
C SER A 212 23.19 -18.40 31.89
N HIS A 213 22.64 -17.21 31.61
CA HIS A 213 21.27 -17.04 31.13
C HIS A 213 21.06 -17.63 29.71
N LEU A 214 21.96 -17.35 28.76
CA LEU A 214 21.86 -17.89 27.40
C LEU A 214 21.97 -19.43 27.41
N SER A 215 22.81 -20.00 28.27
CA SER A 215 22.87 -21.45 28.48
C SER A 215 21.53 -21.99 28.98
N TYR A 216 20.87 -21.32 29.93
CA TYR A 216 19.53 -21.70 30.39
C TYR A 216 18.50 -21.66 29.27
N VAL A 217 18.49 -20.60 28.45
CA VAL A 217 17.57 -20.47 27.31
C VAL A 217 17.79 -21.60 26.31
N ASN A 218 19.05 -21.94 26.01
CA ASN A 218 19.39 -23.04 25.11
C ASN A 218 18.93 -24.42 25.64
N SER A 219 19.15 -24.68 26.94
CA SER A 219 18.65 -25.90 27.60
C SER A 219 17.11 -25.99 27.62
N ASN A 220 16.41 -24.87 27.51
CA ASN A 220 14.95 -24.78 27.43
C ASN A 220 14.46 -24.32 26.04
N SER A 221 15.23 -24.60 24.99
CA SER A 221 14.93 -24.17 23.62
C SER A 221 13.62 -24.73 23.05
N ALA A 222 13.02 -25.73 23.70
CA ALA A 222 11.67 -26.20 23.39
C ALA A 222 10.59 -25.13 23.62
N ASP A 223 10.78 -24.24 24.61
CA ASP A 223 9.80 -23.25 25.03
C ASP A 223 10.01 -21.88 24.39
N TYR A 224 11.26 -21.52 24.06
CA TYR A 224 11.64 -20.16 23.68
C TYR A 224 12.03 -20.03 22.22
N TRP A 225 11.43 -19.06 21.54
CA TRP A 225 11.95 -18.53 20.28
C TRP A 225 12.81 -17.29 20.53
N VAL A 226 14.12 -17.40 20.28
CA VAL A 226 15.02 -16.25 20.32
C VAL A 226 15.08 -15.58 18.94
N GLY A 227 14.53 -14.37 18.85
CA GLY A 227 14.45 -13.60 17.60
C GLY A 227 14.92 -12.16 17.76
N THR A 228 15.41 -11.56 16.67
CA THR A 228 15.65 -10.11 16.61
C THR A 228 14.34 -9.36 16.75
N PHE A 229 14.41 -8.10 17.18
CA PHE A 229 13.24 -7.26 17.38
C PHE A 229 12.40 -7.13 16.11
N SER A 230 13.02 -6.83 14.95
CA SER A 230 12.29 -6.82 13.67
C SER A 230 11.69 -8.17 13.28
N ASN A 231 12.39 -9.30 13.50
CA ASN A 231 11.86 -10.59 13.08
C ASN A 231 10.63 -11.00 13.88
N VAL A 232 10.61 -10.72 15.19
CA VAL A 232 9.42 -10.97 16.02
C VAL A 232 8.27 -10.04 15.61
N VAL A 233 8.54 -8.76 15.35
CA VAL A 233 7.53 -7.81 14.85
C VAL A 233 6.93 -8.25 13.51
N LYS A 234 7.79 -8.58 12.53
CA LYS A 234 7.35 -9.04 11.21
C LYS A 234 6.50 -10.30 11.34
N TYR A 235 6.95 -11.29 12.12
CA TYR A 235 6.21 -12.52 12.35
C TYR A 235 4.82 -12.27 12.94
N ILE A 236 4.68 -11.39 13.95
CA ILE A 236 3.36 -11.10 14.53
C ILE A 236 2.44 -10.48 13.47
N LYS A 237 2.93 -9.50 12.71
CA LYS A 237 2.13 -8.82 11.68
C LYS A 237 1.71 -9.76 10.56
N GLU A 238 2.64 -10.54 10.04
CA GLU A 238 2.42 -11.59 9.04
C GLU A 238 1.43 -12.65 9.52
N ARG A 239 1.65 -13.20 10.72
CA ARG A 239 0.74 -14.17 11.33
C ARG A 239 -0.68 -13.61 11.49
N ASN A 240 -0.82 -12.34 11.85
CA ASN A 240 -2.13 -11.71 12.05
C ASN A 240 -2.84 -11.42 10.72
N ALA A 241 -2.11 -11.18 9.63
CA ALA A 241 -2.67 -10.92 8.30
C ALA A 241 -2.80 -12.19 7.44
N LEU A 242 -2.22 -13.31 7.89
CA LEU A 242 -2.15 -14.57 7.15
C LEU A 242 -3.53 -15.10 6.78
N ASN A 243 -3.69 -15.43 5.51
CA ASN A 243 -4.82 -16.17 4.97
C ASN A 243 -4.33 -17.49 4.34
N ILE A 244 -5.06 -18.59 4.55
CA ILE A 244 -4.73 -19.89 3.96
C ILE A 244 -5.92 -20.41 3.15
N SER A 245 -5.69 -20.72 1.87
CA SER A 245 -6.69 -21.35 1.02
C SER A 245 -6.21 -22.71 0.52
N GLU A 246 -7.02 -23.75 0.70
CA GLU A 246 -6.77 -25.08 0.13
C GLU A 246 -7.36 -25.17 -1.27
N THR A 247 -6.55 -25.51 -2.26
CA THR A 247 -6.98 -25.50 -3.67
C THR A 247 -7.24 -26.89 -4.23
N ALA A 248 -6.72 -27.95 -3.60
CA ALA A 248 -6.98 -29.34 -3.98
C ALA A 248 -6.63 -30.31 -2.84
N VAL A 249 -7.47 -31.33 -2.63
CA VAL A 249 -7.19 -32.46 -1.72
C VAL A 249 -7.50 -33.76 -2.47
N ASN A 250 -6.48 -34.56 -2.72
CA ASN A 250 -6.58 -35.88 -3.34
C ASN A 250 -6.16 -36.96 -2.33
N ASN A 251 -6.30 -38.22 -2.71
CA ASN A 251 -5.91 -39.35 -1.86
C ASN A 251 -4.42 -39.35 -1.47
N ASP A 252 -3.56 -38.75 -2.29
CA ASP A 252 -2.10 -38.79 -2.16
C ASP A 252 -1.41 -37.41 -2.09
N SER A 253 -2.16 -36.33 -2.32
CA SER A 253 -1.62 -34.98 -2.44
C SER A 253 -2.59 -33.91 -1.97
N LEU A 254 -2.07 -32.79 -1.46
CA LEU A 254 -2.82 -31.61 -1.06
C LEU A 254 -2.10 -30.34 -1.54
N ARG A 255 -2.85 -29.29 -1.89
CA ARG A 255 -2.28 -27.99 -2.27
C ARG A 255 -2.93 -26.84 -1.51
N LEU A 256 -2.12 -25.86 -1.13
CA LEU A 256 -2.55 -24.65 -0.45
C LEU A 256 -1.79 -23.42 -0.94
N THR A 257 -2.39 -22.26 -0.76
CA THR A 257 -1.75 -20.94 -0.89
C THR A 257 -1.84 -20.20 0.43
N ALA A 258 -0.76 -19.51 0.80
CA ALA A 258 -0.72 -18.56 1.91
C ALA A 258 -0.58 -17.15 1.35
N THR A 259 -1.43 -16.22 1.79
CA THR A 259 -1.46 -14.83 1.28
C THR A 259 -1.69 -13.85 2.43
N ASP A 260 -1.35 -12.58 2.23
CA ASP A 260 -1.75 -11.48 3.11
C ASP A 260 -1.94 -10.17 2.33
N ASN A 261 -2.07 -9.04 3.03
CA ASN A 261 -2.21 -7.70 2.45
C ASN A 261 -1.06 -6.75 2.83
N LEU A 262 0.09 -7.29 3.22
CA LEU A 262 1.27 -6.58 3.69
C LEU A 262 2.29 -6.35 2.55
N ASP A 263 3.19 -5.37 2.71
CA ASP A 263 4.24 -5.09 1.73
C ASP A 263 5.33 -6.17 1.75
N ASN A 264 5.31 -7.03 0.73
CA ASN A 264 6.25 -8.12 0.48
C ASN A 264 7.75 -7.73 0.42
N SER A 265 8.08 -6.44 0.30
CA SER A 265 9.47 -5.95 0.33
C SER A 265 10.01 -5.71 1.74
N ILE A 266 9.12 -5.75 2.75
CA ILE A 266 9.37 -5.52 4.17
C ILE A 266 8.98 -6.76 4.98
N TYR A 267 7.78 -7.29 4.71
CA TYR A 267 7.19 -8.44 5.35
C TYR A 267 7.49 -9.67 4.48
N ASP A 268 8.41 -10.50 5.01
CA ASP A 268 8.87 -11.74 4.39
C ASP A 268 9.05 -12.85 5.44
N ALA A 269 8.38 -12.70 6.60
CA ALA A 269 8.63 -13.58 7.74
C ALA A 269 7.93 -14.93 7.56
N ALA A 270 8.67 -16.01 7.81
CA ALA A 270 8.12 -17.35 7.73
C ALA A 270 7.21 -17.64 8.94
N VAL A 271 5.92 -17.82 8.68
CA VAL A 271 4.90 -18.17 9.68
C VAL A 271 4.78 -19.69 9.77
N THR A 272 5.09 -20.25 10.93
CA THR A 272 4.93 -21.70 11.17
C THR A 272 3.45 -22.07 11.27
N VAL A 273 3.04 -23.05 10.49
CA VAL A 273 1.70 -23.62 10.49
C VAL A 273 1.77 -25.12 10.65
N ARG A 274 0.68 -25.74 11.10
CA ARG A 274 0.53 -27.19 11.07
C ARG A 274 -0.80 -27.57 10.48
N ARG A 275 -0.77 -28.50 9.52
CA ARG A 275 -1.94 -29.02 8.82
C ARG A 275 -2.24 -30.43 9.29
N GLN A 276 -3.46 -30.70 9.73
CA GLN A 276 -3.91 -32.05 10.09
C GLN A 276 -3.69 -33.00 8.91
N LEU A 277 -3.12 -34.18 9.13
CA LEU A 277 -2.94 -35.15 8.06
C LEU A 277 -4.28 -35.75 7.64
N PRO A 278 -4.56 -35.90 6.32
CA PRO A 278 -5.71 -36.66 5.85
C PRO A 278 -5.72 -38.10 6.39
N SER A 279 -6.91 -38.70 6.50
CA SER A 279 -7.05 -40.08 6.96
C SER A 279 -6.23 -41.05 6.09
N GLY A 280 -5.49 -41.96 6.73
CA GLY A 280 -4.63 -42.93 6.06
C GLY A 280 -3.22 -42.45 5.72
N TRP A 281 -2.90 -41.16 5.89
CA TRP A 281 -1.54 -40.65 5.69
C TRP A 281 -0.67 -40.97 6.91
N THR A 282 0.37 -41.79 6.73
CA THR A 282 1.36 -42.10 7.78
C THR A 282 2.65 -41.29 7.65
N GLU A 283 2.93 -40.76 6.46
CA GLU A 283 4.04 -39.86 6.12
C GLU A 283 3.55 -38.69 5.25
N ALA A 284 4.31 -37.58 5.25
CA ALA A 284 4.01 -36.40 4.45
C ALA A 284 5.26 -35.53 4.25
N LYS A 285 5.40 -34.88 3.09
CA LYS A 285 6.42 -33.87 2.78
C LYS A 285 5.80 -32.63 2.16
N VAL A 286 6.42 -31.47 2.37
CA VAL A 286 5.95 -30.17 1.84
C VAL A 286 6.90 -29.66 0.76
N TYR A 287 6.35 -29.12 -0.32
CA TYR A 287 7.09 -28.53 -1.43
C TYR A 287 6.56 -27.12 -1.71
N LEU A 288 7.44 -26.17 -2.01
CA LEU A 288 7.10 -24.89 -2.61
C LEU A 288 7.63 -24.89 -4.05
N GLY A 289 6.74 -24.94 -5.03
CA GLY A 289 7.11 -25.33 -6.39
C GLY A 289 7.76 -26.72 -6.40
N ASN A 290 9.03 -26.80 -6.85
CA ASN A 290 9.81 -28.04 -6.87
C ASN A 290 10.78 -28.17 -5.66
N THR A 291 10.81 -27.19 -4.76
CA THR A 291 11.77 -27.14 -3.65
C THR A 291 11.16 -27.78 -2.41
N LEU A 292 11.80 -28.83 -1.90
CA LEU A 292 11.43 -29.47 -0.64
C LEU A 292 11.59 -28.48 0.51
N GLN A 293 10.51 -28.29 1.28
CA GLN A 293 10.51 -27.47 2.49
C GLN A 293 10.80 -28.34 3.71
N THR A 294 11.38 -27.72 4.74
CA THR A 294 11.53 -28.39 6.03
C THR A 294 10.15 -28.57 6.65
N SER A 295 9.82 -29.82 6.98
CA SER A 295 8.53 -30.17 7.58
C SER A 295 8.68 -31.35 8.53
N THR A 296 7.88 -31.41 9.60
CA THR A 296 7.92 -32.50 10.58
C THR A 296 6.50 -32.96 10.92
N ILE A 297 6.31 -34.27 11.10
CA ILE A 297 5.03 -34.80 11.58
C ILE A 297 5.03 -34.74 13.10
N VAL A 298 4.00 -34.10 13.66
CA VAL A 298 3.79 -33.96 15.10
C VAL A 298 2.43 -34.56 15.48
N THR A 299 2.34 -35.15 16.68
CA THR A 299 1.06 -35.63 17.22
C THR A 299 0.63 -34.73 18.36
N VAL A 300 -0.56 -34.15 18.25
CA VAL A 300 -1.13 -33.24 19.24
C VAL A 300 -2.52 -33.74 19.58
N ASN A 301 -2.76 -34.10 20.84
CA ASN A 301 -4.04 -34.65 21.32
C ASN A 301 -4.55 -35.83 20.44
N ASN A 302 -3.67 -36.80 20.17
CA ASN A 302 -3.90 -37.96 19.28
C ASN A 302 -4.22 -37.65 17.81
N VAL A 303 -4.10 -36.40 17.36
CA VAL A 303 -4.23 -36.01 15.95
C VAL A 303 -2.85 -35.76 15.35
N LYS A 304 -2.57 -36.35 14.18
CA LYS A 304 -1.31 -36.12 13.46
C LYS A 304 -1.41 -34.88 12.58
N TYR A 305 -0.40 -34.02 12.66
CA TYR A 305 -0.23 -32.84 11.81
C TYR A 305 1.12 -32.91 11.09
N ILE A 306 1.21 -32.30 9.91
CA ILE A 306 2.49 -31.87 9.34
C ILE A 306 2.70 -30.40 9.64
N GLU A 307 3.79 -30.09 10.34
CA GLU A 307 4.25 -28.75 10.70
C GLU A 307 5.29 -28.27 9.69
N PHE A 308 5.14 -27.04 9.19
CA PHE A 308 6.04 -26.41 8.22
C PHE A 308 5.87 -24.89 8.23
N ASP A 309 6.82 -24.18 7.63
CA ASP A 309 6.77 -22.72 7.53
C ASP A 309 6.15 -22.28 6.19
N VAL A 310 5.25 -21.31 6.24
CA VAL A 310 4.73 -20.60 5.06
C VAL A 310 5.21 -19.15 5.06
N VAL A 311 5.56 -18.63 3.89
CA VAL A 311 5.76 -17.20 3.68
C VAL A 311 4.64 -16.76 2.74
N PRO A 312 3.77 -15.84 3.15
CA PRO A 312 2.71 -15.31 2.30
C PRO A 312 3.22 -14.83 0.93
N ASP A 313 2.36 -15.00 -0.08
CA ASP A 313 2.55 -14.57 -1.47
C ASP A 313 3.75 -15.19 -2.20
N LYS A 314 4.39 -16.23 -1.65
CA LYS A 314 5.48 -16.96 -2.33
C LYS A 314 5.03 -18.05 -3.30
N GLY A 315 3.73 -18.26 -3.44
CA GLY A 315 3.13 -19.23 -4.36
C GLY A 315 2.46 -20.43 -3.69
N THR A 316 2.34 -21.54 -4.42
CA THR A 316 1.59 -22.71 -3.96
C THR A 316 2.48 -23.72 -3.24
N TYR A 317 2.06 -24.11 -2.04
CA TYR A 317 2.63 -25.22 -1.29
C TYR A 317 1.90 -26.52 -1.64
N ALA A 318 2.66 -27.60 -1.84
CA ALA A 318 2.13 -28.94 -2.13
C ALA A 318 2.59 -29.94 -1.06
N LEU A 319 1.64 -30.70 -0.52
CA LEU A 319 1.86 -31.77 0.45
C LEU A 319 1.66 -33.12 -0.23
N ALA A 320 2.52 -34.10 0.01
CA ALA A 320 2.43 -35.44 -0.60
C ALA A 320 2.71 -36.57 0.40
N ASN A 321 1.99 -37.69 0.29
CA ASN A 321 1.92 -38.75 1.30
C ASN A 321 2.82 -39.98 1.10
N LYS A 322 3.64 -39.98 0.05
CA LYS A 322 4.62 -41.03 -0.21
C LYS A 322 5.98 -40.44 -0.52
N THR A 323 7.03 -41.11 -0.03
CA THR A 323 8.41 -40.91 -0.48
C THR A 323 8.56 -41.39 -1.92
N SER A 324 8.00 -40.66 -2.88
CA SER A 324 8.16 -40.95 -4.30
C SER A 324 9.42 -40.24 -4.81
N THR A 325 10.41 -41.01 -5.25
CA THR A 325 11.52 -40.54 -6.10
C THR A 325 11.06 -40.20 -7.52
N SER A 326 9.74 -40.21 -7.77
CA SER A 326 9.09 -39.81 -9.01
C SER A 326 8.01 -38.79 -8.68
N THR A 327 8.29 -37.51 -8.94
CA THR A 327 7.40 -36.38 -8.71
C THR A 327 6.11 -36.51 -9.54
N CYS A 328 4.97 -36.74 -8.89
CA CYS A 328 3.65 -36.45 -9.45
C CYS A 328 3.39 -34.94 -9.28
N ALA A 329 4.20 -34.13 -9.97
CA ALA A 329 4.08 -32.67 -10.02
C ALA A 329 3.86 -32.25 -11.47
N THR A 330 2.91 -32.89 -12.16
CA THR A 330 2.52 -32.46 -13.51
C THR A 330 1.90 -31.07 -13.40
N VAL A 331 2.62 -30.04 -13.85
CA VAL A 331 2.14 -28.66 -13.90
C VAL A 331 1.07 -28.51 -14.97
N ALA A 332 0.29 -27.41 -14.96
CA ALA A 332 -0.60 -27.12 -16.08
C ALA A 332 0.24 -26.94 -17.37
N PRO A 333 -0.26 -27.34 -18.54
CA PRO A 333 0.41 -27.02 -19.79
C PRO A 333 0.45 -25.50 -20.00
N THR A 334 1.48 -25.02 -20.69
CA THR A 334 1.60 -23.60 -21.02
C THR A 334 0.63 -23.26 -22.15
N VAL A 335 -0.13 -22.18 -21.99
CA VAL A 335 -1.11 -21.72 -22.98
C VAL A 335 -0.90 -20.25 -23.31
N VAL A 336 -1.35 -19.84 -24.50
CA VAL A 336 -1.50 -18.42 -24.85
C VAL A 336 -2.96 -18.04 -24.61
N SER A 337 -3.22 -17.08 -23.71
CA SER A 337 -4.56 -16.61 -23.38
C SER A 337 -4.55 -15.14 -22.90
N PRO A 338 -5.54 -14.30 -23.27
CA PRO A 338 -6.66 -14.62 -24.15
C PRO A 338 -6.26 -14.73 -25.64
N ILE A 339 -7.00 -15.52 -26.40
CA ILE A 339 -6.94 -15.54 -27.87
C ILE A 339 -8.13 -14.72 -28.37
N THR A 340 -7.87 -13.70 -29.19
CA THR A 340 -8.92 -12.83 -29.69
C THR A 340 -9.10 -13.02 -31.19
N TYR A 341 -10.34 -13.24 -31.61
CA TYR A 341 -10.77 -13.28 -33.00
C TYR A 341 -11.70 -12.10 -33.30
N ALA A 342 -11.63 -11.55 -34.51
CA ALA A 342 -12.70 -10.73 -35.02
C ALA A 342 -13.90 -11.64 -35.38
N LYS A 343 -15.13 -11.13 -35.21
CA LYS A 343 -16.34 -11.81 -35.67
C LYS A 343 -16.21 -12.22 -37.14
N GLY A 344 -16.37 -13.51 -37.42
CA GLY A 344 -16.24 -14.10 -38.76
C GLY A 344 -14.82 -14.44 -39.21
N ALA A 345 -13.78 -14.17 -38.41
CA ALA A 345 -12.40 -14.55 -38.76
C ALA A 345 -12.22 -16.08 -38.73
N THR A 346 -11.39 -16.63 -39.62
CA THR A 346 -11.05 -18.06 -39.59
C THR A 346 -10.18 -18.37 -38.36
N ALA A 347 -10.71 -19.14 -37.41
CA ALA A 347 -9.97 -19.57 -36.24
C ALA A 347 -9.08 -20.79 -36.54
N SER A 348 -7.91 -20.82 -35.90
CA SER A 348 -7.06 -22.01 -35.86
C SER A 348 -7.38 -22.86 -34.63
N ALA A 349 -7.01 -24.14 -34.66
CA ALA A 349 -7.09 -25.00 -33.49
C ALA A 349 -6.26 -24.40 -32.34
N LEU A 350 -6.78 -24.48 -31.12
CA LEU A 350 -6.07 -23.99 -29.94
C LEU A 350 -4.74 -24.73 -29.77
N THR A 351 -3.74 -24.04 -29.24
CA THR A 351 -2.41 -24.61 -28.99
C THR A 351 -2.08 -24.53 -27.52
N ALA A 352 -1.37 -25.55 -27.04
CA ALA A 352 -0.78 -25.59 -25.71
C ALA A 352 0.53 -26.36 -25.79
N THR A 353 1.48 -26.01 -24.94
CA THR A 353 2.76 -26.73 -24.83
C THR A 353 2.72 -27.61 -23.58
N GLY A 354 2.74 -28.92 -23.79
CA GLY A 354 2.75 -29.91 -22.72
C GLY A 354 2.78 -31.35 -23.25
N THR A 355 2.79 -32.32 -22.34
CA THR A 355 2.85 -33.75 -22.67
C THR A 355 1.47 -34.41 -22.59
N SER A 356 1.06 -35.19 -23.60
CA SER A 356 -0.23 -35.89 -23.63
C SER A 356 -1.43 -35.02 -23.21
N LEU A 357 -1.65 -33.95 -23.98
CA LEU A 357 -2.66 -32.93 -23.69
C LEU A 357 -4.09 -33.47 -23.75
N LYS A 358 -4.94 -32.98 -22.86
CA LYS A 358 -6.38 -33.24 -22.84
C LYS A 358 -7.15 -31.93 -22.76
N TRP A 359 -8.11 -31.75 -23.66
CA TRP A 359 -8.88 -30.52 -23.84
C TRP A 359 -10.30 -30.67 -23.31
N TYR A 360 -10.83 -29.59 -22.73
CA TYR A 360 -12.13 -29.54 -22.07
C TYR A 360 -12.84 -28.21 -22.32
N THR A 361 -14.17 -28.21 -22.19
CA THR A 361 -15.02 -27.00 -22.19
C THR A 361 -15.38 -26.52 -20.79
N GLU A 362 -15.17 -27.35 -19.77
CA GLU A 362 -15.44 -27.04 -18.36
C GLU A 362 -14.14 -26.93 -17.54
N SER A 363 -14.16 -26.14 -16.46
CA SER A 363 -13.03 -25.96 -15.55
C SER A 363 -12.74 -27.19 -14.67
N ALA A 364 -13.75 -28.02 -14.41
CA ALA A 364 -13.65 -29.30 -13.71
C ALA A 364 -14.72 -30.28 -14.25
N GLY A 365 -14.45 -31.59 -14.21
CA GLY A 365 -15.33 -32.61 -14.83
C GLY A 365 -15.29 -32.60 -16.37
N GLY A 366 -16.33 -33.13 -17.04
CA GLY A 366 -16.43 -33.15 -18.50
C GLY A 366 -15.60 -34.25 -19.20
N THR A 367 -15.90 -34.48 -20.49
CA THR A 367 -15.21 -35.50 -21.31
C THR A 367 -13.98 -34.91 -21.99
N ALA A 368 -12.81 -35.50 -21.73
CA ALA A 368 -11.55 -35.08 -22.34
C ALA A 368 -11.53 -35.34 -23.86
N SER A 369 -11.08 -34.35 -24.63
CA SER A 369 -10.70 -34.51 -26.05
C SER A 369 -9.18 -34.55 -26.18
N THR A 370 -8.65 -35.50 -26.96
CA THR A 370 -7.22 -35.51 -27.32
C THR A 370 -6.90 -34.57 -28.50
N THR A 371 -7.94 -34.08 -29.19
CA THR A 371 -7.81 -33.12 -30.29
C THR A 371 -8.10 -31.72 -29.77
N ALA A 372 -7.23 -30.76 -30.10
CA ALA A 372 -7.43 -29.37 -29.73
C ALA A 372 -8.66 -28.76 -30.43
N PRO A 373 -9.53 -28.03 -29.71
CA PRO A 373 -10.74 -27.46 -30.30
C PRO A 373 -10.40 -26.29 -31.24
N VAL A 374 -11.17 -26.11 -32.30
CA VAL A 374 -11.19 -24.89 -33.13
C VAL A 374 -12.33 -24.01 -32.62
N PRO A 375 -12.06 -22.81 -32.05
CA PRO A 375 -13.12 -21.94 -31.55
C PRO A 375 -14.04 -21.42 -32.66
N SER A 376 -15.33 -21.27 -32.37
CA SER A 376 -16.26 -20.59 -33.27
C SER A 376 -16.12 -19.08 -33.14
N THR A 377 -16.01 -18.37 -34.27
CA THR A 377 -15.94 -16.90 -34.36
C THR A 377 -17.23 -16.29 -34.89
N ALA A 378 -18.30 -17.09 -35.01
CA ALA A 378 -19.55 -16.67 -35.64
C ALA A 378 -20.35 -15.65 -34.80
N THR A 379 -20.17 -15.66 -33.49
CA THR A 379 -20.88 -14.77 -32.55
C THR A 379 -19.87 -14.09 -31.64
N THR A 380 -20.11 -12.82 -31.33
CA THR A 380 -19.30 -12.09 -30.35
C THR A 380 -19.52 -12.62 -28.95
N GLY A 381 -18.51 -12.49 -28.10
CA GLY A 381 -18.56 -12.94 -26.71
C GLY A 381 -17.29 -13.67 -26.30
N THR A 382 -17.26 -14.07 -25.04
CA THR A 382 -16.14 -14.76 -24.42
C THR A 382 -16.49 -16.22 -24.19
N LYS A 383 -15.63 -17.13 -24.61
CA LYS A 383 -15.74 -18.57 -24.32
C LYS A 383 -14.41 -19.08 -23.79
N ILE A 384 -14.44 -19.81 -22.68
CA ILE A 384 -13.23 -20.35 -22.05
C ILE A 384 -13.11 -21.84 -22.41
N TYR A 385 -11.91 -22.23 -22.85
CA TYR A 385 -11.51 -23.61 -23.05
C TYR A 385 -10.46 -23.98 -22.00
N TYR A 386 -10.28 -25.26 -21.74
CA TYR A 386 -9.35 -25.72 -20.73
C TYR A 386 -8.49 -26.84 -21.29
N VAL A 387 -7.23 -26.92 -20.86
CA VAL A 387 -6.31 -27.97 -21.29
C VAL A 387 -5.42 -28.42 -20.15
N SER A 388 -5.39 -29.71 -19.88
CA SER A 388 -4.44 -30.34 -18.96
C SER A 388 -3.38 -31.09 -19.75
N GLN A 389 -2.34 -31.53 -19.05
CA GLN A 389 -1.30 -32.40 -19.60
C GLN A 389 -1.10 -33.60 -18.68
N THR A 390 -0.65 -34.73 -19.23
CA THR A 390 -0.32 -35.93 -18.47
C THR A 390 1.17 -36.23 -18.58
N LEU A 391 1.86 -36.23 -17.43
CA LEU A 391 3.27 -36.62 -17.32
C LEU A 391 3.40 -37.71 -16.25
N ASN A 392 4.19 -38.75 -16.52
CA ASN A 392 4.40 -39.88 -15.58
C ASN A 392 3.10 -40.51 -15.05
N ASN A 393 2.09 -40.67 -15.93
CA ASN A 393 0.74 -41.18 -15.61
C ASN A 393 -0.08 -40.32 -14.63
N CYS A 394 0.36 -39.09 -14.33
CA CYS A 394 -0.37 -38.10 -13.55
C CYS A 394 -0.86 -36.95 -14.44
N GLU A 395 -2.17 -36.71 -14.47
CA GLU A 395 -2.76 -35.54 -15.12
C GLU A 395 -2.61 -34.30 -14.24
N GLY A 396 -2.05 -33.22 -14.80
CA GLY A 396 -1.87 -31.93 -14.13
C GLY A 396 -3.12 -31.05 -14.17
N PRO A 397 -3.09 -29.89 -13.49
CA PRO A 397 -4.19 -28.93 -13.52
C PRO A 397 -4.46 -28.41 -14.93
N ARG A 398 -5.70 -27.98 -15.19
CA ARG A 398 -6.09 -27.41 -16.48
C ARG A 398 -5.64 -25.95 -16.57
N ALA A 399 -4.98 -25.58 -17.66
CA ALA A 399 -4.78 -24.20 -18.06
C ALA A 399 -6.02 -23.68 -18.82
N ALA A 400 -6.50 -22.49 -18.46
CA ALA A 400 -7.63 -21.86 -19.13
C ALA A 400 -7.16 -21.05 -20.35
N ILE A 401 -7.90 -21.18 -21.45
CA ILE A 401 -7.75 -20.39 -22.67
C ILE A 401 -9.05 -19.65 -22.90
N THR A 402 -9.08 -18.39 -22.46
CA THR A 402 -10.13 -17.44 -22.80
C THR A 402 -10.05 -17.10 -24.28
N VAL A 403 -11.13 -17.35 -25.02
CA VAL A 403 -11.30 -16.95 -26.42
C VAL A 403 -12.31 -15.83 -26.48
N ASN A 404 -11.90 -14.67 -26.98
CA ASN A 404 -12.74 -13.49 -27.15
C ASN A 404 -13.06 -13.31 -28.63
N VAL A 405 -14.35 -13.23 -28.98
CA VAL A 405 -14.78 -12.84 -30.33
C VAL A 405 -15.35 -11.43 -30.25
N THR A 406 -14.70 -10.48 -30.92
CA THR A 406 -15.03 -9.05 -30.83
C THR A 406 -15.52 -8.50 -32.18
N GLU A 407 -16.35 -7.46 -32.16
CA GLU A 407 -16.65 -6.68 -33.36
C GLU A 407 -15.41 -5.86 -33.72
N GLY A 408 -14.96 -5.96 -34.97
CA GLY A 408 -13.71 -5.32 -35.39
C GLY A 408 -13.80 -3.80 -35.26
N SER A 409 -12.98 -3.23 -34.37
CA SER A 409 -12.69 -1.80 -34.35
C SER A 409 -11.18 -1.57 -34.37
N THR A 410 -10.80 -0.50 -35.07
CA THR A 410 -9.42 -0.11 -35.37
C THR A 410 -8.96 0.99 -34.40
N GLY A 411 -7.85 0.76 -33.66
CA GLY A 411 -7.03 1.82 -33.05
C GLY A 411 -6.43 1.51 -31.67
N GLY A 412 -5.08 1.49 -31.58
CA GLY A 412 -4.33 1.70 -30.32
C GLY A 412 -3.14 0.76 -30.00
N GLY A 413 -1.99 0.93 -30.66
CA GLY A 413 -0.60 0.77 -30.16
C GLY A 413 -0.05 -0.56 -29.59
N CYS A 414 -0.86 -1.51 -29.10
CA CYS A 414 -0.34 -2.71 -28.41
C CYS A 414 -0.57 -4.03 -29.12
N ASN A 415 -1.38 -4.01 -30.19
CA ASN A 415 -1.58 -5.14 -31.09
C ASN A 415 -0.76 -4.98 -32.38
N GLU A 416 0.33 -4.21 -32.32
CA GLU A 416 1.24 -4.06 -33.46
C GLU A 416 2.07 -5.33 -33.63
N THR A 417 1.93 -5.98 -34.78
CA THR A 417 2.71 -7.17 -35.15
C THR A 417 3.84 -6.78 -36.09
N GLY A 418 5.03 -7.33 -35.88
CA GLY A 418 6.19 -7.15 -36.75
C GLY A 418 7.37 -7.99 -36.28
N GLU A 419 8.46 -7.96 -37.04
CA GLU A 419 9.61 -8.85 -36.81
C GLU A 419 10.76 -8.22 -36.01
N GLY A 420 10.76 -6.89 -35.87
CA GLY A 420 11.77 -6.14 -35.13
C GLY A 420 11.63 -6.26 -33.61
N ALA A 421 12.69 -5.89 -32.88
CA ALA A 421 12.75 -5.97 -31.41
C ALA A 421 11.65 -5.15 -30.70
N TYR A 422 11.15 -4.07 -31.34
CA TYR A 422 9.99 -3.33 -30.86
C TYR A 422 8.79 -4.27 -30.71
N PHE A 423 8.47 -5.05 -31.74
CA PHE A 423 7.27 -5.89 -31.76
C PHE A 423 7.44 -7.18 -30.94
N THR A 424 8.62 -7.79 -31.00
CA THR A 424 8.88 -9.09 -30.39
C THR A 424 9.29 -9.01 -28.92
N GLY A 425 9.77 -7.86 -28.46
CA GLY A 425 10.42 -7.71 -27.15
C GLY A 425 11.79 -8.40 -27.04
N VAL A 426 12.28 -9.02 -28.12
CA VAL A 426 13.54 -9.76 -28.15
C VAL A 426 14.64 -8.89 -28.75
N TYR A 427 15.57 -8.47 -27.90
CA TYR A 427 16.76 -7.71 -28.29
C TYR A 427 17.95 -8.66 -28.43
N ARG A 428 18.63 -8.57 -29.57
CA ARG A 428 19.78 -9.41 -29.90
C ARG A 428 20.96 -9.03 -29.01
N ASN A 429 21.73 -10.02 -28.61
CA ASN A 429 22.97 -9.83 -27.86
C ASN A 429 24.11 -10.42 -28.67
N MET A 430 24.78 -9.57 -29.44
CA MET A 430 25.81 -9.96 -30.41
C MET A 430 27.07 -10.50 -29.72
N PHE A 431 27.39 -10.07 -28.50
CA PHE A 431 28.51 -10.65 -27.75
C PHE A 431 28.24 -12.10 -27.32
N LYS A 432 26.98 -12.41 -26.98
CA LYS A 432 26.55 -13.77 -26.67
C LYS A 432 26.46 -14.61 -27.95
N GLU A 433 25.76 -14.09 -28.95
CA GLU A 433 25.48 -14.77 -30.22
C GLU A 433 26.74 -15.09 -31.03
N LEU A 434 27.70 -14.17 -31.10
CA LEU A 434 28.86 -14.29 -31.99
C LEU A 434 30.16 -14.64 -31.27
N LEU A 435 30.31 -14.24 -30.00
CA LEU A 435 31.58 -14.37 -29.26
C LEU A 435 31.48 -15.30 -28.04
N ASN A 436 30.32 -15.93 -27.81
CA ASN A 436 30.05 -16.81 -26.67
C ASN A 436 30.36 -16.19 -25.29
N LYS A 437 30.15 -14.87 -25.13
CA LYS A 437 30.34 -14.19 -23.84
C LYS A 437 29.18 -14.46 -22.90
N SER A 438 29.51 -14.69 -21.63
CA SER A 438 28.51 -14.87 -20.57
C SER A 438 27.84 -13.54 -20.21
N ASP A 439 26.62 -13.61 -19.66
CA ASP A 439 25.89 -12.43 -19.21
C ASP A 439 26.69 -11.67 -18.12
N THR A 440 27.44 -12.37 -17.27
CA THR A 440 28.33 -11.78 -16.27
C THR A 440 29.47 -10.97 -16.89
N GLU A 441 30.17 -11.50 -17.90
CA GLU A 441 31.23 -10.77 -18.60
C GLU A 441 30.70 -9.51 -19.29
N ILE A 442 29.55 -9.63 -19.95
CA ILE A 442 28.90 -8.54 -20.68
C ILE A 442 28.48 -7.43 -19.71
N ASN A 443 27.78 -7.79 -18.63
CA ASN A 443 27.35 -6.84 -17.61
C ASN A 443 28.54 -6.16 -16.92
N THR A 444 29.61 -6.92 -16.67
CA THR A 444 30.85 -6.35 -16.11
C THR A 444 31.47 -5.32 -17.05
N LYS A 445 31.54 -5.61 -18.36
CA LYS A 445 32.09 -4.68 -19.36
C LYS A 445 31.24 -3.40 -19.46
N ILE A 446 29.92 -3.52 -19.47
CA ILE A 446 28.98 -2.38 -19.48
C ILE A 446 29.15 -1.53 -18.22
N ASN A 447 29.15 -2.16 -17.04
CA ASN A 447 29.29 -1.47 -15.77
C ASN A 447 30.64 -0.75 -15.67
N ASN A 448 31.74 -1.40 -16.08
CA ASN A 448 33.06 -0.79 -16.08
C ASN A 448 33.15 0.42 -17.02
N ALA A 449 32.54 0.34 -18.21
CA ALA A 449 32.50 1.45 -19.14
C ALA A 449 31.71 2.64 -18.58
N PHE A 450 30.53 2.39 -18.00
CA PHE A 450 29.74 3.42 -17.33
C PHE A 450 30.52 4.05 -16.16
N GLN A 451 31.11 3.23 -15.29
CA GLN A 451 31.92 3.71 -14.16
C GLN A 451 33.10 4.55 -14.62
N GLN A 452 33.83 4.14 -15.67
CA GLN A 452 34.94 4.91 -16.20
C GLN A 452 34.50 6.29 -16.74
N ILE A 453 33.42 6.31 -17.54
CA ILE A 453 32.97 7.53 -18.22
C ILE A 453 32.23 8.48 -17.27
N PHE A 454 31.50 7.98 -16.28
CA PHE A 454 30.74 8.83 -15.35
C PHE A 454 31.53 9.17 -14.08
N TYR A 455 32.32 8.22 -13.56
CA TYR A 455 32.93 8.32 -12.23
C TYR A 455 34.44 8.05 -12.20
N GLY A 456 35.07 7.85 -13.36
CA GLY A 456 36.50 7.61 -13.46
C GLY A 456 37.37 8.80 -13.07
N SER A 457 38.68 8.65 -13.25
CA SER A 457 39.65 9.73 -13.05
C SER A 457 39.42 10.92 -13.99
N ALA A 458 40.08 12.06 -13.75
CA ALA A 458 40.00 13.24 -14.61
C ALA A 458 40.42 12.99 -16.07
N ASN A 459 41.17 11.93 -16.36
CA ASN A 459 41.55 11.51 -17.72
C ASN A 459 40.57 10.49 -18.35
N GLN A 460 39.51 10.13 -17.63
CA GLN A 460 38.54 9.12 -18.01
C GLN A 460 37.12 9.69 -18.05
N LYS A 461 36.70 10.36 -16.97
CA LYS A 461 35.31 10.82 -16.86
C LYS A 461 34.98 11.98 -17.80
N LEU A 462 33.69 12.04 -18.13
CA LEU A 462 33.02 13.09 -18.88
C LEU A 462 31.87 13.71 -18.09
N TYR A 463 31.34 13.03 -17.06
CA TYR A 463 30.29 13.52 -16.19
C TYR A 463 30.85 14.36 -15.03
N TYR A 464 30.33 15.57 -14.87
CA TYR A 464 30.75 16.51 -13.83
C TYR A 464 29.53 17.03 -13.08
N GLU A 465 29.49 16.80 -11.78
CA GLU A 465 28.44 17.33 -10.91
C GLU A 465 28.66 18.81 -10.62
N VAL A 466 27.55 19.56 -10.56
CA VAL A 466 27.50 20.98 -10.19
C VAL A 466 26.54 21.10 -9.01
N GLY A 467 27.07 21.52 -7.86
CA GLY A 467 26.29 21.54 -6.63
C GLY A 467 25.84 20.14 -6.20
N GLN A 468 24.60 20.01 -5.71
CA GLN A 468 24.05 18.74 -5.21
C GLN A 468 23.10 18.05 -6.20
N ASP A 469 22.56 18.78 -7.18
CA ASP A 469 21.38 18.37 -7.95
C ASP A 469 21.49 18.63 -9.46
N GLN A 470 22.66 19.04 -9.96
CA GLN A 470 22.92 19.25 -11.38
C GLN A 470 24.20 18.53 -11.82
N ALA A 471 24.30 18.23 -13.12
CA ALA A 471 25.53 17.74 -13.72
C ALA A 471 25.56 18.04 -15.22
N TYR A 472 26.73 18.01 -15.83
CA TYR A 472 26.90 18.11 -17.28
C TYR A 472 27.88 17.05 -17.82
N ILE A 473 27.81 16.81 -19.13
CA ILE A 473 28.78 16.02 -19.89
C ILE A 473 29.74 16.99 -20.60
N LEU A 474 31.04 16.87 -20.34
CA LEU A 474 32.08 17.73 -20.91
C LEU A 474 32.62 17.16 -22.21
N ASP A 475 32.57 17.93 -23.29
CA ASP A 475 33.48 17.73 -24.42
C ASP A 475 34.85 18.30 -24.04
N VAL A 476 35.75 17.38 -23.69
CA VAL A 476 37.06 17.70 -23.12
C VAL A 476 37.98 18.32 -24.18
N ALA A 477 37.85 17.92 -25.44
CA ALA A 477 38.72 18.42 -26.51
C ALA A 477 38.37 19.87 -26.89
N ASN A 478 37.08 20.19 -26.91
CA ASN A 478 36.58 21.52 -27.25
C ASN A 478 36.34 22.43 -26.02
N ASN A 479 36.47 21.87 -24.82
CA ASN A 479 36.21 22.52 -23.55
C ASN A 479 34.85 23.23 -23.54
N ASP A 480 33.80 22.51 -23.94
CA ASP A 480 32.41 22.95 -23.94
C ASP A 480 31.44 21.84 -23.51
N VAL A 481 30.21 22.24 -23.20
CA VAL A 481 29.09 21.34 -22.94
C VAL A 481 28.16 21.40 -24.14
N ARG A 482 27.93 20.24 -24.78
CA ARG A 482 27.16 20.14 -26.01
C ARG A 482 25.79 19.52 -25.82
N SER A 483 24.79 19.99 -26.58
CA SER A 483 23.42 19.43 -26.53
C SER A 483 23.42 17.94 -26.85
N GLU A 484 24.22 17.54 -27.82
CA GLU A 484 24.51 16.15 -28.18
C GLU A 484 24.99 15.32 -26.98
N GLY A 485 26.09 15.72 -26.33
CA GLY A 485 26.65 14.96 -25.21
C GLY A 485 25.69 14.87 -24.02
N MET A 486 24.96 15.94 -23.75
CA MET A 486 23.93 15.98 -22.71
C MET A 486 22.78 15.02 -23.03
N SER A 487 22.26 15.03 -24.25
CA SER A 487 21.14 14.17 -24.66
C SER A 487 21.56 12.69 -24.74
N TYR A 488 22.80 12.41 -25.17
CA TYR A 488 23.37 11.06 -25.11
C TYR A 488 23.55 10.58 -23.68
N GLY A 489 24.01 11.44 -22.76
CA GLY A 489 24.10 11.14 -21.34
C GLY A 489 22.75 10.74 -20.74
N LEU A 490 21.69 11.48 -21.07
CA LEU A 490 20.32 11.12 -20.68
C LEU A 490 19.89 9.77 -21.25
N MET A 491 20.14 9.52 -22.54
CA MET A 491 19.84 8.24 -23.17
C MET A 491 20.57 7.08 -22.48
N ILE A 492 21.87 7.22 -22.20
CA ILE A 492 22.67 6.21 -21.50
C ILE A 492 22.09 5.96 -20.09
N CYS A 493 21.80 7.03 -19.35
CA CYS A 493 21.23 6.93 -18.00
C CYS A 493 19.88 6.22 -17.99
N VAL A 494 18.96 6.57 -18.91
CA VAL A 494 17.64 5.93 -18.97
C VAL A 494 17.74 4.48 -19.42
N GLN A 495 18.68 4.09 -20.28
CA GLN A 495 18.91 2.69 -20.67
C GLN A 495 19.51 1.86 -19.51
N LEU A 496 20.34 2.47 -18.66
CA LEU A 496 21.01 1.81 -17.52
C LEU A 496 20.29 1.95 -16.16
N ASN A 497 19.06 2.48 -16.14
CA ASN A 497 18.29 2.71 -14.92
C ASN A 497 18.92 3.72 -13.92
N LYS A 498 19.58 4.76 -14.42
CA LYS A 498 20.31 5.75 -13.62
C LYS A 498 19.53 7.06 -13.48
N GLN A 499 18.39 6.99 -12.77
CA GLN A 499 17.45 8.11 -12.67
C GLN A 499 18.05 9.34 -11.96
N ALA A 500 18.93 9.14 -10.97
CA ALA A 500 19.57 10.24 -10.26
C ALA A 500 20.48 11.05 -11.20
N GLU A 501 21.36 10.38 -11.94
CA GLU A 501 22.24 11.01 -12.93
C GLU A 501 21.45 11.64 -14.07
N PHE A 502 20.39 10.96 -14.54
CA PHE A 502 19.45 11.51 -15.54
C PHE A 502 18.86 12.83 -15.07
N ASN A 503 18.32 12.87 -13.84
CA ASN A 503 17.67 14.06 -13.31
C ASN A 503 18.66 15.21 -13.11
N LYS A 504 19.92 14.93 -12.72
CA LYS A 504 20.99 15.93 -12.61
C LYS A 504 21.34 16.54 -13.98
N LEU A 505 21.52 15.70 -15.00
CA LEU A 505 21.77 16.14 -16.37
C LEU A 505 20.60 16.97 -16.91
N TRP A 506 19.38 16.49 -16.73
CA TRP A 506 18.18 17.16 -17.23
C TRP A 506 17.95 18.52 -16.58
N ARG A 507 18.17 18.62 -15.26
CA ARG A 507 18.08 19.89 -14.52
C ARG A 507 19.09 20.91 -15.04
N TRP A 508 20.33 20.50 -15.35
CA TRP A 508 21.33 21.39 -15.95
C TRP A 508 20.90 21.83 -17.36
N THR A 509 20.46 20.88 -18.21
CA THR A 509 19.97 21.17 -19.56
C THR A 509 18.83 22.20 -19.55
N LYS A 510 17.84 22.02 -18.66
CA LYS A 510 16.70 22.94 -18.56
C LYS A 510 17.08 24.33 -18.06
N ASN A 511 18.06 24.42 -17.16
CA ASN A 511 18.46 25.70 -16.58
C ASN A 511 19.33 26.54 -17.52
N TYR A 512 20.19 25.91 -18.33
CA TYR A 512 21.21 26.65 -19.10
C TYR A 512 21.02 26.55 -20.62
N MET A 513 20.64 25.38 -21.13
CA MET A 513 20.58 25.14 -22.58
C MET A 513 19.24 25.56 -23.19
N HIS A 514 18.13 25.27 -22.51
CA HIS A 514 16.78 25.48 -23.03
C HIS A 514 16.48 26.95 -23.31
N HIS A 515 15.94 27.24 -24.49
CA HIS A 515 15.34 28.54 -24.80
C HIS A 515 13.88 28.53 -24.35
N THR A 516 13.53 29.43 -23.43
CA THR A 516 12.17 29.50 -22.84
C THR A 516 11.26 30.54 -23.50
N SER A 517 11.77 31.30 -24.46
CA SER A 517 11.03 32.38 -25.12
C SER A 517 11.67 32.78 -26.46
N GLY A 518 10.97 33.63 -27.23
CA GLY A 518 11.43 34.11 -28.54
C GLY A 518 11.31 33.06 -29.66
N ASN A 519 11.91 33.36 -30.81
CA ASN A 519 11.77 32.50 -32.00
C ASN A 519 12.35 31.09 -31.79
N LEU A 520 13.38 30.98 -30.94
CA LEU A 520 14.02 29.72 -30.56
C LEU A 520 13.32 28.97 -29.41
N ASP A 521 12.19 29.44 -28.87
CA ASP A 521 11.50 28.77 -27.75
C ASP A 521 11.27 27.27 -28.01
N GLY A 522 11.67 26.41 -27.07
CA GLY A 522 11.59 24.96 -27.20
C GLY A 522 12.81 24.28 -27.83
N PHE A 523 13.76 25.03 -28.38
CA PHE A 523 15.08 24.53 -28.79
C PHE A 523 16.12 24.64 -27.65
N PHE A 524 17.27 23.98 -27.81
CA PHE A 524 18.36 23.98 -26.84
C PHE A 524 19.66 24.50 -27.49
N LYS A 525 20.36 25.41 -26.81
CA LYS A 525 21.67 25.92 -27.25
C LYS A 525 22.67 24.77 -27.41
N TRP A 526 23.36 24.70 -28.54
CA TRP A 526 24.18 23.54 -28.89
C TRP A 526 25.53 23.52 -28.17
N SER A 527 26.11 24.68 -27.81
CA SER A 527 27.41 24.78 -27.14
C SER A 527 27.43 25.84 -26.05
N LEU A 528 27.84 25.43 -24.85
CA LEU A 528 27.97 26.27 -23.65
C LEU A 528 29.34 26.08 -23.00
N ASN A 529 29.78 27.09 -22.25
CA ASN A 529 30.85 26.92 -21.26
C ASN A 529 30.35 26.06 -20.08
N THR A 530 31.27 25.53 -19.28
CA THR A 530 30.96 24.71 -18.10
C THR A 530 30.22 25.47 -16.99
N ASP A 531 30.27 26.80 -17.00
CA ASP A 531 29.50 27.67 -16.11
C ASP A 531 28.06 27.92 -16.58
N GLY A 532 27.66 27.37 -17.73
CA GLY A 532 26.33 27.52 -18.31
C GLY A 532 26.16 28.76 -19.20
N SER A 533 27.20 29.56 -19.42
CA SER A 533 27.15 30.66 -20.39
C SER A 533 27.20 30.15 -21.84
N ALA A 534 26.40 30.75 -22.72
CA ALA A 534 26.28 30.33 -24.12
C ALA A 534 27.54 30.69 -24.92
N LYS A 535 28.13 29.71 -25.62
CA LYS A 535 29.12 29.96 -26.68
C LYS A 535 28.42 30.23 -28.01
N ASP A 536 27.37 29.46 -28.30
CA ASP A 536 26.48 29.69 -29.42
C ASP A 536 25.04 29.38 -28.98
N ASN A 537 24.12 30.25 -29.40
CA ASN A 537 22.71 30.14 -29.08
C ASN A 537 21.93 29.22 -30.04
N ASN A 538 22.50 28.88 -31.20
CA ASN A 538 21.85 28.00 -32.16
C ASN A 538 21.62 26.60 -31.58
N PRO A 539 20.62 25.85 -32.06
CA PRO A 539 20.47 24.44 -31.72
C PRO A 539 21.18 23.50 -32.69
N ALA A 540 21.44 22.28 -32.21
CA ALA A 540 21.91 21.14 -33.01
C ALA A 540 20.82 20.05 -32.95
N PRO A 541 20.03 19.87 -34.02
CA PRO A 541 18.80 19.06 -34.06
C PRO A 541 18.88 17.60 -33.56
N ASP A 542 20.04 16.96 -33.61
CA ASP A 542 20.25 15.63 -33.03
C ASP A 542 20.18 15.66 -31.50
N GLY A 543 20.59 16.76 -30.86
CA GLY A 543 20.37 17.03 -29.45
C GLY A 543 18.89 16.93 -29.08
N GLU A 544 18.02 17.70 -29.75
CA GLU A 544 16.57 17.65 -29.57
C GLU A 544 16.00 16.24 -29.78
N ALA A 545 16.48 15.53 -30.80
CA ALA A 545 16.05 14.17 -31.13
C ALA A 545 16.25 13.19 -29.97
N TYR A 546 17.44 13.21 -29.38
CA TYR A 546 17.78 12.37 -28.24
C TYR A 546 17.12 12.87 -26.96
N PHE A 547 16.99 14.18 -26.73
CA PHE A 547 16.28 14.73 -25.57
C PHE A 547 14.84 14.23 -25.51
N ALA A 548 14.06 14.45 -26.56
CA ALA A 548 12.65 14.07 -26.59
C ALA A 548 12.47 12.55 -26.43
N THR A 549 13.30 11.74 -27.10
CA THR A 549 13.21 10.28 -27.01
C THR A 549 13.62 9.74 -25.64
N ALA A 550 14.71 10.26 -25.06
CA ALA A 550 15.16 9.86 -23.72
C ALA A 550 14.12 10.23 -22.64
N LEU A 551 13.43 11.36 -22.79
CA LEU A 551 12.33 11.77 -21.91
C LEU A 551 11.11 10.87 -22.03
N PHE A 552 10.71 10.47 -23.24
CA PHE A 552 9.66 9.45 -23.41
C PHE A 552 10.04 8.14 -22.73
N PHE A 553 11.28 7.68 -22.91
CA PHE A 553 11.75 6.48 -22.20
C PHE A 553 11.78 6.66 -20.68
N ALA A 554 12.13 7.83 -20.18
CA ALA A 554 12.15 8.11 -18.74
C ALA A 554 10.73 8.05 -18.16
N ALA A 555 9.75 8.65 -18.84
CA ALA A 555 8.34 8.55 -18.48
C ALA A 555 7.87 7.09 -18.43
N ASN A 556 8.17 6.33 -19.48
CA ASN A 556 7.73 4.94 -19.61
C ASN A 556 8.45 3.98 -18.65
N ARG A 557 9.69 4.31 -18.22
CA ARG A 557 10.49 3.47 -17.33
C ARG A 557 10.28 3.79 -15.85
N TRP A 558 10.15 5.06 -15.51
CA TRP A 558 10.12 5.54 -14.11
C TRP A 558 8.82 6.22 -13.70
N GLY A 559 7.89 6.42 -14.63
CA GLY A 559 6.72 7.26 -14.42
C GLY A 559 7.05 8.76 -14.48
N ASN A 560 6.01 9.60 -14.51
CA ASN A 560 6.17 11.06 -14.52
C ASN A 560 6.24 11.61 -13.09
N GLY A 561 7.27 12.42 -12.83
CA GLY A 561 7.38 13.23 -11.61
C GLY A 561 6.64 14.57 -11.72
N THR A 562 7.03 15.54 -10.89
CA THR A 562 6.46 16.90 -10.91
C THR A 562 7.38 17.89 -11.62
N GLY A 563 6.82 19.00 -12.12
CA GLY A 563 7.57 20.07 -12.80
C GLY A 563 8.37 19.54 -14.00
N ILE A 564 9.65 19.90 -14.08
CA ILE A 564 10.55 19.45 -15.16
C ILE A 564 10.79 17.93 -15.17
N PHE A 565 10.41 17.20 -14.11
CA PHE A 565 10.49 15.74 -14.06
C PHE A 565 9.20 15.04 -14.51
N ASN A 566 8.19 15.80 -14.96
CA ASN A 566 7.14 15.24 -15.79
C ASN A 566 7.70 15.03 -17.21
N TYR A 567 8.43 13.93 -17.39
CA TYR A 567 9.24 13.68 -18.57
C TYR A 567 8.40 13.63 -19.85
N GLU A 568 7.22 13.02 -19.80
CA GLU A 568 6.32 12.96 -20.95
C GLU A 568 5.85 14.36 -21.35
N SER A 569 5.41 15.18 -20.40
CA SER A 569 5.01 16.56 -20.68
C SER A 569 6.15 17.36 -21.31
N GLU A 570 7.38 17.20 -20.82
CA GLU A 570 8.55 17.86 -21.40
C GLU A 570 8.83 17.38 -22.83
N ALA A 571 8.78 16.07 -23.09
CA ALA A 571 8.96 15.50 -24.43
C ALA A 571 7.92 16.03 -25.42
N GLN A 572 6.63 16.02 -25.02
CA GLN A 572 5.54 16.55 -25.84
C GLN A 572 5.71 18.05 -26.13
N SER A 573 6.13 18.83 -25.12
CA SER A 573 6.39 20.26 -25.26
C SER A 573 7.51 20.52 -26.27
N ILE A 574 8.61 19.76 -26.22
CA ILE A 574 9.70 19.89 -27.20
C ILE A 574 9.16 19.63 -28.61
N LEU A 575 8.54 18.47 -28.85
CA LEU A 575 8.05 18.10 -30.17
C LEU A 575 7.03 19.10 -30.75
N SER A 576 6.12 19.59 -29.90
CA SER A 576 5.13 20.58 -30.32
C SER A 576 5.79 21.91 -30.70
N LYS A 577 6.69 22.43 -29.85
CA LYS A 577 7.31 23.74 -30.07
C LYS A 577 8.25 23.76 -31.26
N VAL A 578 9.14 22.77 -31.38
CA VAL A 578 10.14 22.74 -32.46
C VAL A 578 9.53 22.50 -33.85
N GLN A 579 8.30 21.98 -33.91
CA GLN A 579 7.56 21.75 -35.16
C GLN A 579 6.39 22.73 -35.38
N SER A 580 6.32 23.82 -34.61
CA SER A 580 5.29 24.88 -34.74
C SER A 580 5.84 26.21 -35.29
N LYS A 581 7.07 26.22 -35.76
CA LYS A 581 7.78 27.43 -36.20
C LYS A 581 7.20 27.93 -37.53
N THR A 582 7.09 29.25 -37.63
CA THR A 582 6.51 29.95 -38.79
C THR A 582 7.56 30.48 -39.77
N GLY A 583 8.85 30.35 -39.47
CA GLY A 583 9.94 31.03 -40.17
C GLY A 583 10.25 32.44 -39.63
N ALA A 584 9.50 32.91 -38.62
CA ALA A 584 9.72 34.23 -38.02
C ALA A 584 11.14 34.36 -37.45
N GLY A 585 11.77 35.50 -37.74
CA GLY A 585 13.16 35.78 -37.36
C GLY A 585 14.19 34.83 -37.98
N GLY A 586 13.86 34.17 -39.11
CA GLY A 586 14.76 33.24 -39.79
C GLY A 586 14.86 31.86 -39.12
N ILE A 587 13.99 31.55 -38.16
CA ILE A 587 13.94 30.27 -37.44
C ILE A 587 12.77 29.44 -37.97
N ASN A 588 13.10 28.31 -38.58
CA ASN A 588 12.16 27.35 -39.14
C ASN A 588 11.98 26.14 -38.21
N ASN A 589 11.16 25.18 -38.67
CA ASN A 589 10.91 23.96 -37.94
C ASN A 589 12.18 23.10 -37.81
N LEU A 590 12.21 22.19 -36.82
CA LEU A 590 13.27 21.17 -36.70
C LEU A 590 13.36 20.31 -37.97
N PHE A 591 12.20 19.95 -38.55
CA PHE A 591 12.11 19.22 -39.80
C PHE A 591 11.68 20.13 -40.95
N ASN A 592 12.26 19.88 -42.12
CA ASN A 592 11.81 20.52 -43.35
C ASN A 592 10.43 19.99 -43.73
N THR A 593 9.47 20.91 -43.87
CA THR A 593 8.06 20.53 -44.07
C THR A 593 7.81 19.88 -45.41
N ASN A 594 8.67 20.11 -46.41
CA ASN A 594 8.52 19.52 -47.74
C ASN A 594 9.16 18.12 -47.79
N SER A 595 10.44 18.01 -47.44
CA SER A 595 11.18 16.75 -47.50
C SER A 595 10.80 15.76 -46.39
N LYS A 596 10.20 16.24 -45.28
CA LYS A 596 9.92 15.46 -44.06
C LYS A 596 11.19 14.92 -43.38
N LEU A 597 12.34 15.54 -43.68
CA LEU A 597 13.63 15.19 -43.10
C LEU A 597 14.00 16.19 -42.01
N ILE A 598 14.70 15.71 -40.99
CA ILE A 598 15.33 16.58 -39.99
C ILE A 598 16.36 17.47 -40.70
N THR A 599 16.46 18.72 -40.29
CA THR A 599 17.39 19.68 -40.91
C THR A 599 18.74 19.66 -40.21
N PHE A 600 19.78 20.24 -40.84
CA PHE A 600 21.05 20.49 -40.13
C PHE A 600 20.85 21.54 -39.03
N GLY A 601 19.96 22.51 -39.24
CA GLY A 601 19.55 23.45 -38.20
C GLY A 601 18.33 24.28 -38.64
N PRO A 602 17.55 24.83 -37.69
CA PRO A 602 16.34 25.58 -38.01
C PRO A 602 16.62 26.96 -38.62
N ASN A 603 17.86 27.46 -38.50
CA ASN A 603 18.26 28.77 -39.02
C ASN A 603 18.21 28.82 -40.55
N GLN A 604 17.91 30.00 -41.08
CA GLN A 604 17.99 30.28 -42.51
C GLN A 604 19.38 29.92 -43.07
N GLY A 605 19.41 29.14 -44.15
CA GLY A 605 20.64 28.60 -44.74
C GLY A 605 21.02 27.20 -44.25
N SER A 606 20.63 26.82 -43.03
CA SER A 606 20.78 25.47 -42.45
C SER A 606 19.53 24.60 -42.58
N TYR A 607 18.38 25.23 -42.84
CA TYR A 607 17.08 24.58 -42.96
C TYR A 607 16.87 23.80 -44.28
N ASP A 608 17.66 24.11 -45.30
CA ASP A 608 17.49 23.59 -46.67
C ASP A 608 18.38 22.38 -46.99
N PHE A 609 19.10 21.87 -46.00
CA PHE A 609 19.89 20.65 -46.11
C PHE A 609 19.85 19.86 -44.78
N THR A 610 20.45 18.68 -44.76
CA THR A 610 20.41 17.75 -43.63
C THR A 610 21.79 17.17 -43.34
N ASP A 611 21.83 16.40 -42.27
CA ASP A 611 22.97 15.59 -41.87
C ASP A 611 22.48 14.12 -41.81
N PRO A 612 23.02 13.19 -42.62
CA PRO A 612 22.62 11.79 -42.58
C PRO A 612 22.69 11.16 -41.18
N SER A 613 23.59 11.61 -40.31
CA SER A 613 23.72 11.14 -38.94
C SER A 613 22.61 11.61 -38.00
N TYR A 614 21.89 12.69 -38.33
CA TYR A 614 20.76 13.18 -37.52
C TYR A 614 19.47 12.40 -37.82
N ASN A 615 19.47 11.60 -38.89
CA ASN A 615 18.29 10.88 -39.34
C ASN A 615 18.13 9.57 -38.56
N LEU A 616 17.21 9.60 -37.59
CA LEU A 616 16.93 8.53 -36.63
C LEU A 616 15.53 7.94 -36.86
N PRO A 617 15.30 7.18 -37.96
CA PRO A 617 13.98 6.64 -38.27
C PRO A 617 13.37 5.81 -37.14
N ALA A 618 14.21 5.12 -36.35
CA ALA A 618 13.79 4.38 -35.17
C ALA A 618 13.11 5.28 -34.12
N PHE A 619 13.59 6.51 -33.92
CA PHE A 619 12.98 7.45 -32.99
C PHE A 619 11.71 8.05 -33.59
N TRP A 620 11.72 8.31 -34.90
CA TRP A 620 10.56 8.85 -35.60
C TRP A 620 9.37 7.90 -35.57
N GLU A 621 9.62 6.58 -35.63
CA GLU A 621 8.60 5.55 -35.42
C GLU A 621 7.93 5.72 -34.03
N LEU A 622 8.72 5.98 -33.00
CA LEU A 622 8.19 6.19 -31.65
C LEU A 622 7.42 7.51 -31.56
N TRP A 623 7.93 8.59 -32.16
CA TRP A 623 7.26 9.89 -32.16
C TRP A 623 5.94 9.85 -32.93
N ALA A 624 5.88 9.13 -34.04
CA ALA A 624 4.65 8.90 -34.79
C ALA A 624 3.57 8.20 -33.94
N ARG A 625 3.98 7.37 -32.98
CA ARG A 625 3.08 6.66 -32.06
C ARG A 625 2.71 7.48 -30.83
N TRP A 626 3.68 8.19 -30.26
CA TRP A 626 3.55 8.76 -28.91
C TRP A 626 3.32 10.26 -28.88
N SER A 627 3.66 11.00 -29.94
CA SER A 627 3.40 12.45 -29.98
C SER A 627 1.90 12.73 -29.94
N THR A 628 1.49 13.67 -29.10
CA THR A 628 0.09 14.16 -29.06
C THR A 628 -0.18 15.27 -30.08
N SER A 629 0.88 15.86 -30.64
CA SER A 629 0.82 16.91 -31.66
C SER A 629 1.41 16.45 -33.00
N ASN A 630 1.01 17.07 -34.10
CA ASN A 630 1.58 16.84 -35.43
C ASN A 630 1.63 15.35 -35.88
N LYS A 631 0.73 14.49 -35.39
CA LYS A 631 0.74 13.02 -35.63
C LYS A 631 0.84 12.65 -37.11
N ALA A 632 0.04 13.29 -37.96
CA ALA A 632 0.05 13.03 -39.40
C ALA A 632 1.39 13.38 -40.07
N PHE A 633 2.10 14.37 -39.54
CA PHE A 633 3.45 14.72 -40.00
C PHE A 633 4.46 13.66 -39.57
N TRP A 634 4.48 13.32 -38.27
CA TRP A 634 5.40 12.31 -37.72
C TRP A 634 5.24 10.94 -38.37
N ALA A 635 4.02 10.54 -38.76
CA ALA A 635 3.80 9.28 -39.48
C ALA A 635 4.54 9.18 -40.84
N GLN A 636 4.97 10.31 -41.42
CA GLN A 636 5.65 10.36 -42.72
C GLN A 636 7.19 10.39 -42.57
N THR A 637 7.71 10.78 -41.41
CA THR A 637 9.15 11.04 -41.25
C THR A 637 10.03 9.77 -41.20
N PRO A 638 9.61 8.60 -40.67
CA PRO A 638 10.44 7.39 -40.69
C PRO A 638 10.80 6.94 -42.11
N ALA A 639 9.81 6.92 -43.00
CA ALA A 639 10.00 6.51 -44.39
C ALA A 639 10.92 7.47 -45.15
N ALA A 640 10.77 8.78 -44.92
CA ALA A 640 11.65 9.80 -45.50
C ALA A 640 13.10 9.63 -45.02
N ALA A 641 13.32 9.48 -43.71
CA ALA A 641 14.65 9.31 -43.12
C ALA A 641 15.35 8.04 -43.63
N ARG A 642 14.62 6.90 -43.71
CA ARG A 642 15.14 5.67 -44.31
C ARG A 642 15.56 5.90 -45.76
N LYS A 643 14.71 6.57 -46.57
CA LYS A 643 15.05 6.91 -47.96
C LYS A 643 16.32 7.74 -48.05
N LEU A 644 16.45 8.80 -47.26
CA LEU A 644 17.66 9.64 -47.24
C LEU A 644 18.90 8.80 -46.92
N LEU A 645 18.84 7.95 -45.88
CA LEU A 645 19.98 7.11 -45.50
C LEU A 645 20.42 6.17 -46.63
N ARG A 646 19.48 5.67 -47.45
CA ARG A 646 19.82 4.90 -48.65
C ARG A 646 20.49 5.76 -49.71
N ASP A 647 19.89 6.91 -50.03
CA ASP A 647 20.36 7.78 -51.11
C ASP A 647 21.71 8.45 -50.78
N ALA A 648 21.94 8.76 -49.50
CA ALA A 648 23.20 9.31 -48.99
C ALA A 648 24.30 8.25 -48.84
N SER A 649 23.97 6.96 -48.86
CA SER A 649 24.96 5.89 -48.79
C SER A 649 25.56 5.63 -50.17
N HIS A 650 26.85 5.92 -50.35
CA HIS A 650 27.52 5.74 -51.63
C HIS A 650 27.37 4.30 -52.16
N SER A 651 27.16 4.17 -53.47
CA SER A 651 26.81 2.89 -54.11
C SER A 651 27.93 1.85 -54.07
N SER A 652 29.19 2.27 -53.88
CA SER A 652 30.35 1.36 -53.79
C SER A 652 30.82 1.12 -52.36
N SER A 653 31.04 2.19 -51.60
CA SER A 653 31.64 2.12 -50.26
C SER A 653 30.60 1.95 -49.16
N GLY A 654 29.34 2.34 -49.42
CA GLY A 654 28.29 2.40 -48.39
C GLY A 654 28.45 3.55 -47.40
N LEU A 655 29.48 4.39 -47.56
CA LEU A 655 29.71 5.55 -46.69
C LEU A 655 28.67 6.64 -46.96
N THR A 656 28.24 7.30 -45.89
CA THR A 656 27.58 8.61 -45.94
C THR A 656 28.63 9.72 -45.84
N THR A 657 28.19 10.97 -45.85
CA THR A 657 29.01 12.16 -45.59
C THR A 657 28.46 12.88 -44.38
N ASP A 658 29.24 13.76 -43.76
CA ASP A 658 28.78 14.54 -42.61
C ASP A 658 27.50 15.31 -42.98
N TYR A 659 27.51 16.13 -44.04
CA TYR A 659 26.31 16.86 -44.48
C TYR A 659 25.87 16.41 -45.88
N SER A 660 24.57 16.42 -46.12
CA SER A 660 23.98 16.13 -47.44
C SER A 660 22.81 17.05 -47.77
N ASN A 661 22.53 17.22 -49.06
CA ASN A 661 21.24 17.74 -49.49
C ASN A 661 20.15 16.69 -49.22
N PHE A 662 18.89 17.09 -49.24
CA PHE A 662 17.75 16.16 -49.00
C PHE A 662 17.63 15.02 -50.03
N ASP A 663 18.32 15.11 -51.17
CA ASP A 663 18.41 14.03 -52.17
C ASP A 663 19.56 13.03 -51.90
N GLY A 664 20.31 13.23 -50.81
CA GLY A 664 21.42 12.37 -50.40
C GLY A 664 22.79 12.79 -50.94
N THR A 665 22.86 13.78 -51.84
CA THR A 665 24.16 14.21 -52.40
C THR A 665 25.01 14.96 -51.36
N PRO A 666 26.36 14.79 -51.35
CA PRO A 666 27.23 15.47 -50.40
C PRO A 666 27.10 16.99 -50.42
N LYS A 667 27.12 17.60 -49.23
CA LYS A 667 27.01 19.05 -49.06
C LYS A 667 28.27 19.63 -48.47
N SER A 668 28.87 20.59 -49.18
CA SER A 668 29.89 21.48 -48.60
C SER A 668 29.23 22.75 -48.06
N THR A 669 29.78 23.29 -46.98
CA THR A 669 29.35 24.57 -46.40
C THR A 669 30.53 25.53 -46.29
N SER A 670 30.27 26.83 -46.15
CA SER A 670 31.33 27.83 -46.01
C SER A 670 32.06 27.75 -44.67
N PHE A 671 31.42 27.20 -43.65
CA PHE A 671 31.97 27.06 -42.30
C PHE A 671 32.58 25.67 -42.04
N ASN A 672 32.29 24.68 -42.88
CA ASN A 672 32.94 23.37 -42.88
C ASN A 672 33.14 22.91 -44.34
N SER A 673 34.37 23.06 -44.84
CA SER A 673 34.73 22.68 -46.21
C SER A 673 34.78 21.16 -46.40
N ASP A 674 35.02 20.39 -45.33
CA ASP A 674 35.14 18.94 -45.39
C ASP A 674 33.80 18.20 -45.19
N SER A 675 32.69 18.92 -44.97
CA SER A 675 31.40 18.30 -44.67
C SER A 675 30.82 17.39 -45.77
N HIS A 676 31.39 17.45 -46.98
CA HIS A 676 31.07 16.56 -48.10
C HIS A 676 31.79 15.21 -48.04
N ARG A 677 32.51 14.92 -46.95
CA ARG A 677 33.31 13.70 -46.74
C ARG A 677 32.73 12.88 -45.60
N PHE A 678 33.13 11.62 -45.51
CA PHE A 678 32.85 10.76 -44.36
C PHE A 678 33.80 11.13 -43.23
N MET A 679 33.31 11.84 -42.21
CA MET A 679 34.06 12.20 -41.02
C MET A 679 33.19 11.98 -39.76
N TYR A 680 33.40 12.77 -38.72
CA TYR A 680 32.93 12.51 -37.36
C TYR A 680 31.42 12.28 -37.25
N ASP A 681 30.61 13.11 -37.90
CA ASP A 681 29.15 12.99 -37.85
C ASP A 681 28.69 11.72 -38.58
N ALA A 682 29.24 11.48 -39.78
CA ALA A 682 28.87 10.37 -40.66
C ALA A 682 29.05 8.97 -40.03
N TRP A 683 29.93 8.82 -39.03
CA TRP A 683 30.13 7.56 -38.31
C TRP A 683 28.82 7.02 -37.72
N ARG A 684 27.95 7.90 -37.22
CA ARG A 684 26.68 7.51 -36.58
C ARG A 684 25.62 7.07 -37.59
N SER A 685 25.73 7.43 -38.87
CA SER A 685 24.72 7.04 -39.88
C SER A 685 24.53 5.53 -39.95
N ILE A 686 25.62 4.76 -39.90
CA ILE A 686 25.53 3.29 -39.92
C ILE A 686 25.02 2.71 -38.60
N MET A 687 25.32 3.36 -37.48
CA MET A 687 24.78 3.02 -36.16
C MET A 687 23.25 3.17 -36.15
N ASN A 688 22.74 4.25 -36.74
CA ASN A 688 21.31 4.52 -36.86
C ASN A 688 20.60 3.49 -37.76
N ILE A 689 21.23 3.09 -38.87
CA ILE A 689 20.74 2.01 -39.74
C ILE A 689 20.68 0.69 -38.97
N GLY A 690 21.75 0.34 -38.24
CA GLY A 690 21.81 -0.86 -37.40
C GLY A 690 20.68 -0.90 -36.35
N MET A 691 20.49 0.21 -35.64
CA MET A 691 19.47 0.36 -34.60
C MET A 691 18.05 0.30 -35.17
N ASP A 692 17.74 1.05 -36.24
CA ASP A 692 16.40 1.08 -36.86
C ASP A 692 16.00 -0.29 -37.43
N TYR A 693 16.92 -0.94 -38.15
CA TYR A 693 16.65 -2.28 -38.63
C TYR A 693 16.41 -3.25 -37.47
N HIS A 694 17.22 -3.19 -36.42
CA HIS A 694 17.06 -4.07 -35.26
C HIS A 694 15.71 -3.88 -34.56
N TRP A 695 15.29 -2.63 -34.35
CA TRP A 695 14.05 -2.31 -33.64
C TRP A 695 12.80 -2.58 -34.48
N PHE A 696 12.80 -2.24 -35.77
CA PHE A 696 11.58 -2.25 -36.58
C PHE A 696 11.62 -3.17 -37.79
N LYS A 697 12.79 -3.42 -38.39
CA LYS A 697 12.94 -4.16 -39.67
C LYS A 697 12.02 -3.64 -40.80
N ALA A 698 11.67 -2.36 -40.76
CA ALA A 698 10.68 -1.79 -41.67
C ALA A 698 11.24 -1.48 -43.07
N ASP A 699 12.56 -1.37 -43.24
CA ASP A 699 13.22 -1.22 -44.54
C ASP A 699 14.11 -2.41 -44.85
N ALA A 700 13.66 -3.25 -45.78
CA ALA A 700 14.36 -4.45 -46.23
C ALA A 700 15.69 -4.15 -46.97
N LEU A 701 15.99 -2.89 -47.32
CA LEU A 701 17.23 -2.51 -48.02
C LEU A 701 18.37 -2.13 -47.07
N GLN A 702 18.09 -1.85 -45.80
CA GLN A 702 19.12 -1.53 -44.78
C GLN A 702 20.20 -2.62 -44.62
N PRO A 703 19.88 -3.93 -44.63
CA PRO A 703 20.89 -4.99 -44.58
C PRO A 703 21.93 -4.88 -45.70
N ALA A 704 21.50 -4.60 -46.94
CA ALA A 704 22.40 -4.48 -48.08
C ALA A 704 23.32 -3.26 -47.98
N ILE A 705 22.88 -2.19 -47.32
CA ILE A 705 23.70 -1.00 -47.04
C ILE A 705 24.74 -1.34 -45.97
N ALA A 706 24.31 -1.97 -44.88
CA ALA A 706 25.19 -2.41 -43.80
C ALA A 706 26.28 -3.37 -44.29
N GLU A 707 25.92 -4.35 -45.12
CA GLU A 707 26.89 -5.30 -45.68
C GLU A 707 27.89 -4.63 -46.63
N ARG A 708 27.44 -3.68 -47.46
CA ARG A 708 28.33 -2.91 -48.34
C ARG A 708 29.34 -2.09 -47.53
N TYR A 709 28.84 -1.37 -46.52
CA TYR A 709 29.66 -0.58 -45.61
C TYR A 709 30.67 -1.44 -44.83
N LEU A 710 30.23 -2.54 -44.22
CA LEU A 710 31.12 -3.43 -43.48
C LEU A 710 32.13 -4.13 -44.38
N THR A 711 31.76 -4.46 -45.62
CA THR A 711 32.69 -5.00 -46.62
C THR A 711 33.77 -3.98 -46.99
N PHE A 712 33.40 -2.70 -47.14
CA PHE A 712 34.36 -1.63 -47.38
C PHE A 712 35.40 -1.58 -46.25
N PHE A 713 34.98 -1.49 -44.98
CA PHE A 713 35.91 -1.44 -43.84
C PHE A 713 36.72 -2.72 -43.65
N LYS A 714 36.12 -3.89 -43.92
CA LYS A 714 36.84 -5.16 -43.91
C LYS A 714 37.99 -5.15 -44.92
N ASN A 715 37.78 -4.55 -46.10
CA ASN A 715 38.80 -4.44 -47.15
C ASN A 715 39.89 -3.40 -46.84
N GLN A 716 39.65 -2.47 -45.92
CA GLN A 716 40.68 -1.55 -45.43
C GLN A 716 41.69 -2.22 -44.48
N GLY A 717 41.33 -3.37 -43.89
CA GLY A 717 42.18 -4.11 -42.96
C GLY A 717 42.15 -3.59 -41.52
N SER A 718 42.93 -4.22 -40.64
CA SER A 718 43.08 -3.81 -39.24
C SER A 718 43.72 -2.43 -39.16
N GLY A 719 43.09 -1.47 -38.48
CA GLY A 719 43.59 -0.09 -38.41
C GLY A 719 43.08 0.82 -39.52
N TYR A 720 41.93 0.50 -40.11
CA TYR A 720 41.21 1.40 -41.02
C TYR A 720 41.06 2.80 -40.43
N LYS A 721 41.09 3.78 -41.32
CA LYS A 721 41.06 5.19 -40.96
C LYS A 721 39.64 5.65 -40.66
N ASN A 722 39.48 6.87 -40.17
CA ASN A 722 38.17 7.41 -39.81
C ASN A 722 37.71 8.57 -40.70
N HIS A 723 38.55 9.06 -41.61
CA HIS A 723 38.16 10.01 -42.66
C HIS A 723 38.32 9.39 -44.05
N TYR A 724 37.30 9.56 -44.88
CA TYR A 724 37.31 9.15 -46.29
C TYR A 724 36.49 10.13 -47.12
N ASP A 725 36.77 10.22 -48.41
CA ASP A 725 35.81 10.80 -49.34
C ASP A 725 34.57 9.90 -49.45
N TRP A 726 33.45 10.45 -49.93
CA TRP A 726 32.17 9.73 -50.03
C TRP A 726 32.29 8.37 -50.76
N ASN A 727 33.12 8.31 -51.79
CA ASN A 727 33.37 7.08 -52.56
C ASN A 727 34.31 6.07 -51.87
N GLY A 728 34.90 6.42 -50.72
CA GLY A 728 35.87 5.61 -49.98
C GLY A 728 37.35 5.89 -50.30
N SER A 729 37.68 6.89 -51.13
CA SER A 729 39.07 7.30 -51.37
C SER A 729 39.64 8.23 -50.29
N ASN A 730 40.93 8.56 -50.40
CA ASN A 730 41.62 9.56 -49.56
C ASN A 730 41.47 9.33 -48.04
N ALA A 731 41.82 8.10 -47.63
CA ALA A 731 41.86 7.69 -46.23
C ALA A 731 42.75 8.62 -45.38
N GLY A 732 42.24 9.08 -44.24
CA GLY A 732 42.95 9.98 -43.34
C GLY A 732 42.49 9.89 -41.88
N GLY A 733 43.23 10.51 -40.96
CA GLY A 733 42.95 10.45 -39.53
C GLY A 733 43.49 9.18 -38.85
N ASP A 734 42.87 8.81 -37.73
CA ASP A 734 43.26 7.70 -36.87
C ASP A 734 42.26 6.53 -36.93
N HIS A 735 42.51 5.50 -36.12
CA HIS A 735 41.61 4.35 -35.97
C HIS A 735 40.78 4.56 -34.71
N SER A 736 39.66 5.28 -34.85
CA SER A 736 38.84 5.77 -33.74
C SER A 736 38.04 4.64 -33.09
N THR A 737 37.95 4.70 -31.74
CA THR A 737 37.12 3.76 -30.97
C THR A 737 35.63 3.98 -31.25
N GLY A 738 35.20 5.24 -31.45
CA GLY A 738 33.82 5.57 -31.81
C GLY A 738 33.41 4.97 -33.16
N LEU A 739 34.28 5.03 -34.17
CA LEU A 739 33.99 4.39 -35.45
C LEU A 739 33.92 2.86 -35.35
N VAL A 740 34.84 2.23 -34.61
CA VAL A 740 34.78 0.78 -34.31
C VAL A 740 33.44 0.43 -33.63
N ALA A 741 33.00 1.26 -32.70
CA ALA A 741 31.75 1.10 -31.99
C ALA A 741 30.53 1.17 -32.93
N CYS A 742 30.47 2.17 -33.81
CA CYS A 742 29.41 2.30 -34.83
C CYS A 742 29.40 1.12 -35.82
N ASN A 743 30.57 0.65 -36.25
CA ASN A 743 30.71 -0.50 -37.13
C ASN A 743 30.18 -1.79 -36.48
N ALA A 744 30.37 -1.96 -35.16
CA ALA A 744 29.79 -3.08 -34.44
C ALA A 744 28.25 -3.02 -34.40
N VAL A 745 27.65 -1.84 -34.24
CA VAL A 745 26.17 -1.67 -34.27
C VAL A 745 25.60 -1.95 -35.66
N ALA A 746 26.30 -1.59 -36.73
CA ALA A 746 25.91 -1.90 -38.11
C ALA A 746 25.61 -3.40 -38.32
N SER A 747 26.32 -4.26 -37.59
CA SER A 747 26.14 -5.72 -37.65
C SER A 747 24.74 -6.19 -37.19
N LEU A 748 23.98 -5.37 -36.46
CA LEU A 748 22.60 -5.68 -36.10
C LEU A 748 21.66 -5.70 -37.31
N ALA A 749 22.01 -5.00 -38.40
CA ALA A 749 21.22 -4.94 -39.62
C ALA A 749 21.43 -6.15 -40.56
N THR A 750 22.36 -7.06 -40.28
CA THR A 750 22.68 -8.20 -41.15
C THR A 750 22.65 -9.53 -40.40
N THR A 751 22.41 -10.60 -41.15
CA THR A 751 22.52 -12.00 -40.69
C THR A 751 23.84 -12.65 -41.10
N ASN A 752 24.71 -11.94 -41.84
CA ASN A 752 26.02 -12.42 -42.28
C ASN A 752 27.02 -12.41 -41.12
N THR A 753 27.08 -13.51 -40.37
CA THR A 753 27.94 -13.66 -39.20
C THR A 753 29.43 -13.64 -39.57
N THR A 754 29.82 -14.19 -40.73
CA THR A 754 31.21 -14.15 -41.22
C THR A 754 31.71 -12.71 -41.43
N LEU A 755 30.83 -11.81 -41.87
CA LEU A 755 31.15 -10.40 -42.00
C LEU A 755 31.08 -9.66 -40.65
N SER A 756 30.11 -9.99 -39.82
CA SER A 756 29.80 -9.29 -38.56
C SER A 756 30.77 -9.61 -37.41
N THR A 757 31.14 -10.89 -37.24
CA THR A 757 31.93 -11.36 -36.10
C THR A 757 33.25 -10.60 -35.90
N PRO A 758 34.06 -10.29 -36.93
CA PRO A 758 35.28 -9.52 -36.76
C PRO A 758 35.07 -8.13 -36.14
N PHE A 759 34.04 -7.39 -36.55
CA PHE A 759 33.75 -6.05 -36.02
C PHE A 759 33.25 -6.11 -34.57
N VAL A 760 32.37 -7.06 -34.25
CA VAL A 760 31.89 -7.26 -32.87
C VAL A 760 33.02 -7.73 -31.96
N GLN A 761 33.94 -8.57 -32.48
CA GLN A 761 35.13 -9.02 -31.75
C GLN A 761 36.14 -7.90 -31.50
N GLU A 762 36.39 -7.05 -32.50
CA GLU A 762 37.25 -5.87 -32.36
C GLU A 762 36.69 -4.91 -31.29
N PHE A 763 35.39 -4.62 -31.35
CA PHE A 763 34.73 -3.79 -30.35
C PHE A 763 34.71 -4.42 -28.95
N TRP A 764 34.59 -5.76 -28.84
CA TRP A 764 34.75 -6.43 -27.55
C TRP A 764 36.16 -6.25 -26.97
N ASN A 765 37.19 -6.23 -27.82
CA ASN A 765 38.58 -6.15 -27.39
C ASN A 765 39.05 -4.72 -27.14
N ILE A 766 38.45 -3.72 -27.79
CA ILE A 766 38.87 -2.33 -27.64
C ILE A 766 38.57 -1.80 -26.23
N ALA A 767 39.51 -1.04 -25.69
CA ALA A 767 39.42 -0.42 -24.37
C ALA A 767 38.44 0.75 -24.37
N VAL A 768 37.89 1.07 -23.20
CA VAL A 768 37.07 2.28 -23.02
C VAL A 768 37.98 3.51 -23.19
N PRO A 769 37.61 4.51 -24.01
CA PRO A 769 38.46 5.66 -24.32
C PRO A 769 38.95 6.45 -23.10
N THR A 770 40.17 6.99 -23.21
CA THR A 770 40.81 7.91 -22.25
C THR A 770 41.55 9.02 -23.00
N GLY A 771 42.06 10.04 -22.31
CA GLY A 771 42.80 11.13 -22.97
C GLY A 771 41.91 12.21 -23.58
N THR A 772 42.50 13.12 -24.36
CA THR A 772 41.87 14.36 -24.83
C THR A 772 40.61 14.14 -25.68
N TYR A 773 40.63 13.16 -26.59
CA TYR A 773 39.55 12.94 -27.57
C TYR A 773 38.47 11.95 -27.10
N ARG A 774 38.48 11.58 -25.81
CA ARG A 774 37.61 10.53 -25.25
C ARG A 774 36.13 10.88 -25.19
N TYR A 775 35.74 12.15 -25.39
CA TYR A 775 34.34 12.57 -25.33
C TYR A 775 33.52 11.83 -26.39
N TYR A 776 33.80 12.08 -27.66
CA TYR A 776 32.97 11.57 -28.74
C TYR A 776 33.10 10.04 -28.87
N ASP A 777 34.33 9.53 -28.85
CA ASP A 777 34.60 8.09 -28.82
C ASP A 777 33.90 7.39 -27.64
N GLY A 778 33.93 8.00 -26.44
CA GLY A 778 33.36 7.42 -25.22
C GLY A 778 31.83 7.39 -25.24
N MET A 779 31.18 8.46 -25.74
CA MET A 779 29.73 8.49 -25.86
C MET A 779 29.24 7.47 -26.90
N LEU A 780 29.90 7.39 -28.07
CA LEU A 780 29.58 6.38 -29.09
C LEU A 780 29.86 4.96 -28.59
N TYR A 781 30.94 4.74 -27.83
CA TYR A 781 31.22 3.47 -27.17
C TYR A 781 30.07 3.03 -26.26
N MET A 782 29.56 3.95 -25.42
CA MET A 782 28.44 3.64 -24.52
C MET A 782 27.14 3.35 -25.25
N LEU A 783 26.79 4.14 -26.26
CA LEU A 783 25.60 3.88 -27.08
C LEU A 783 25.73 2.53 -27.82
N ALA A 784 26.89 2.24 -28.38
CA ALA A 784 27.15 1.01 -29.12
C ALA A 784 27.13 -0.23 -28.23
N ILE A 785 27.80 -0.20 -27.06
CA ILE A 785 27.84 -1.35 -26.15
C ILE A 785 26.44 -1.70 -25.64
N LEU A 786 25.58 -0.72 -25.43
CA LEU A 786 24.18 -0.95 -25.10
C LEU A 786 23.44 -1.61 -26.28
N ASN A 787 23.65 -1.13 -27.51
CA ASN A 787 23.01 -1.69 -28.71
C ASN A 787 23.43 -3.17 -28.93
N VAL A 788 24.72 -3.44 -29.04
CA VAL A 788 25.22 -4.78 -29.39
C VAL A 788 25.07 -5.80 -28.25
N SER A 789 24.88 -5.35 -27.00
CA SER A 789 24.57 -6.25 -25.88
C SER A 789 23.07 -6.51 -25.67
N GLY A 790 22.20 -5.86 -26.45
CA GLY A 790 20.75 -5.96 -26.28
C GLY A 790 20.20 -5.16 -25.10
N ASN A 791 20.96 -4.19 -24.58
CA ASN A 791 20.57 -3.30 -23.48
C ASN A 791 20.13 -1.90 -23.94
N PHE A 792 20.18 -1.59 -25.24
CA PHE A 792 19.56 -0.39 -25.82
C PHE A 792 18.14 -0.74 -26.30
N LYS A 793 17.16 -0.54 -25.43
CA LYS A 793 15.79 -1.01 -25.59
C LYS A 793 14.80 0.12 -25.80
N VAL A 794 13.67 -0.20 -26.43
CA VAL A 794 12.49 0.65 -26.41
C VAL A 794 11.74 0.45 -25.10
N TYR A 795 11.67 1.49 -24.28
CA TYR A 795 10.74 1.55 -23.13
C TYR A 795 9.41 2.11 -23.64
N LYS A 796 8.47 1.21 -23.94
CA LYS A 796 7.14 1.58 -24.43
C LYS A 796 6.27 2.07 -23.27
N PRO A 797 5.26 2.94 -23.53
CA PRO A 797 4.16 3.11 -22.59
C PRO A 797 3.60 1.74 -22.25
N ALA A 798 3.23 1.52 -20.99
CA ALA A 798 2.49 0.33 -20.61
C ALA A 798 1.31 0.18 -21.58
N CYS A 799 1.02 -1.04 -22.01
CA CYS A 799 -0.12 -1.29 -22.84
C CYS A 799 -1.37 -0.94 -22.05
N GLY A 800 -1.90 0.25 -22.30
CA GLY A 800 -3.23 0.61 -21.85
C GLY A 800 -4.16 -0.40 -22.49
N ASP A 801 -4.69 -1.31 -21.68
CA ASP A 801 -5.91 -1.99 -22.03
C ASP A 801 -6.92 -0.88 -22.38
N PRO A 802 -7.52 -0.84 -23.58
CA PRO A 802 -8.59 0.12 -23.86
C PRO A 802 -9.76 -0.03 -22.85
N CYS A 803 -9.77 -1.09 -22.05
CA CYS A 803 -10.63 -1.33 -20.89
C CYS A 803 -9.96 -1.20 -19.51
N GLU A 804 -8.72 -0.70 -19.36
CA GLU A 804 -8.18 -0.30 -18.04
C GLU A 804 -8.78 1.04 -17.62
N THR A 805 -10.07 1.00 -17.35
CA THR A 805 -10.71 2.04 -16.58
C THR A 805 -10.33 1.76 -15.12
N PRO A 806 -9.53 2.61 -14.44
CA PRO A 806 -9.15 2.34 -13.05
C PRO A 806 -10.38 2.44 -12.15
N ALA A 807 -10.31 1.88 -10.94
CA ALA A 807 -11.35 2.14 -9.95
C ALA A 807 -11.45 3.65 -9.67
N PRO A 808 -12.66 4.21 -9.51
CA PRO A 808 -12.81 5.60 -9.12
C PRO A 808 -12.23 5.82 -7.72
N LYS A 809 -11.74 7.02 -7.44
CA LYS A 809 -11.19 7.35 -6.14
C LYS A 809 -12.34 7.65 -5.18
N VAL A 810 -12.43 6.88 -4.10
CA VAL A 810 -13.41 7.10 -3.05
C VAL A 810 -12.78 7.82 -1.87
N THR A 811 -13.57 8.60 -1.15
CA THR A 811 -13.22 9.07 0.21
C THR A 811 -13.24 7.91 1.19
N ALA A 812 -12.46 8.01 2.28
CA ALA A 812 -12.37 7.00 3.33
C ALA A 812 -13.76 6.65 3.95
N ALA A 813 -13.80 5.61 4.78
CA ALA A 813 -15.02 5.11 5.43
C ALA A 813 -15.88 6.24 6.03
N VAL A 814 -17.20 6.17 5.81
CA VAL A 814 -18.18 7.16 6.27
C VAL A 814 -18.86 6.64 7.53
N SER A 815 -18.95 7.44 8.59
CA SER A 815 -19.61 7.05 9.84
C SER A 815 -20.79 7.97 10.16
N TYR A 816 -21.87 7.40 10.67
CA TYR A 816 -23.09 8.08 11.12
C TYR A 816 -23.50 7.56 12.50
N GLU A 817 -24.16 8.38 13.32
CA GLU A 817 -24.94 7.90 14.46
C GLU A 817 -26.33 7.43 14.00
N LEU A 818 -26.95 6.55 14.80
CA LEU A 818 -28.30 6.04 14.55
C LEU A 818 -29.30 7.21 14.44
N GLY A 819 -29.97 7.30 13.29
CA GLY A 819 -30.96 8.34 12.99
C GLY A 819 -30.40 9.61 12.36
N ASP A 820 -29.08 9.71 12.13
CA ASP A 820 -28.49 10.85 11.42
C ASP A 820 -29.07 11.01 10.01
N VAL A 821 -29.21 12.25 9.55
CA VAL A 821 -29.60 12.55 8.18
C VAL A 821 -28.40 12.29 7.26
N ALA A 822 -28.38 11.14 6.58
CA ALA A 822 -27.30 10.78 5.67
C ALA A 822 -27.38 11.54 4.34
N SER A 823 -26.21 11.87 3.78
CA SER A 823 -26.07 12.42 2.43
C SER A 823 -25.73 11.32 1.42
N ALA A 824 -26.05 11.55 0.14
CA ALA A 824 -25.66 10.63 -0.94
C ALA A 824 -24.14 10.47 -1.00
N LEU A 825 -23.67 9.24 -1.19
CA LEU A 825 -22.24 8.96 -1.27
C LEU A 825 -21.59 9.64 -2.49
N THR A 826 -20.32 10.01 -2.36
CA THR A 826 -19.56 10.66 -3.43
C THR A 826 -18.31 9.87 -3.79
N ALA A 827 -17.94 9.89 -5.07
CA ALA A 827 -16.67 9.38 -5.56
C ALA A 827 -16.13 10.29 -6.67
N ALA A 828 -14.82 10.31 -6.86
CA ALA A 828 -14.16 11.05 -7.93
C ALA A 828 -13.82 10.11 -9.09
N GLY A 829 -14.46 10.34 -10.23
CA GLY A 829 -14.27 9.54 -11.45
C GLY A 829 -15.18 9.97 -12.60
N THR A 830 -15.11 9.25 -13.72
CA THR A 830 -15.85 9.57 -14.95
C THR A 830 -17.03 8.61 -15.15
N SER A 831 -18.25 9.11 -15.36
CA SER A 831 -19.44 8.27 -15.62
C SER A 831 -19.62 7.14 -14.59
N LEU A 832 -19.75 7.51 -13.31
CA LEU A 832 -19.80 6.60 -12.18
C LEU A 832 -21.04 5.69 -12.20
N LYS A 833 -20.88 4.43 -11.78
CA LYS A 833 -21.98 3.48 -11.54
C LYS A 833 -21.86 2.89 -10.15
N TRP A 834 -22.98 2.85 -9.42
CA TRP A 834 -23.03 2.44 -8.03
C TRP A 834 -23.70 1.08 -7.85
N TYR A 835 -23.27 0.32 -6.84
CA TYR A 835 -23.70 -1.06 -6.59
C TYR A 835 -23.73 -1.38 -5.09
N THR A 836 -24.50 -2.41 -4.73
CA THR A 836 -24.56 -2.98 -3.36
C THR A 836 -23.74 -4.27 -3.20
N VAL A 837 -23.12 -4.75 -4.28
CA VAL A 837 -22.33 -5.98 -4.31
C VAL A 837 -20.99 -5.73 -5.03
N GLU A 838 -19.96 -6.50 -4.68
CA GLU A 838 -18.60 -6.33 -5.23
C GLU A 838 -18.49 -6.75 -6.70
N THR A 839 -19.23 -7.79 -7.11
CA THR A 839 -19.28 -8.28 -8.51
C THR A 839 -20.71 -8.60 -8.91
N GLY A 840 -21.05 -8.47 -10.21
CA GLY A 840 -22.41 -8.66 -10.70
C GLY A 840 -23.41 -7.58 -10.24
N GLY A 841 -24.70 -7.92 -10.21
CA GLY A 841 -25.78 -7.00 -9.80
C GLY A 841 -26.13 -5.92 -10.83
N THR A 842 -27.25 -5.22 -10.60
CA THR A 842 -27.67 -4.08 -11.42
C THR A 842 -27.15 -2.78 -10.81
N ALA A 843 -26.69 -1.86 -11.65
CA ALA A 843 -26.28 -0.54 -11.20
C ALA A 843 -27.47 0.21 -10.58
N LEU A 844 -27.24 0.88 -9.45
CA LEU A 844 -28.19 1.78 -8.83
C LEU A 844 -28.44 2.99 -9.75
N ALA A 845 -29.68 3.50 -9.74
CA ALA A 845 -30.06 4.62 -10.59
C ALA A 845 -29.33 5.94 -10.24
N SER A 846 -28.83 6.05 -9.01
CA SER A 846 -28.06 7.19 -8.52
C SER A 846 -27.12 6.76 -7.38
N ALA A 847 -26.27 7.67 -6.91
CA ALA A 847 -25.44 7.44 -5.74
C ALA A 847 -26.31 7.11 -4.51
N PRO A 848 -25.99 6.06 -3.75
CA PRO A 848 -26.83 5.63 -2.63
C PRO A 848 -26.77 6.64 -1.48
N VAL A 849 -27.93 6.88 -0.85
CA VAL A 849 -28.03 7.55 0.46
C VAL A 849 -28.07 6.44 1.52
N PRO A 850 -27.07 6.34 2.41
CA PRO A 850 -27.03 5.26 3.39
C PRO A 850 -28.22 5.28 4.35
N ASN A 851 -28.70 4.09 4.74
CA ASN A 851 -29.75 3.97 5.75
C ASN A 851 -29.13 4.02 7.15
N THR A 852 -29.51 5.03 7.94
CA THR A 852 -29.08 5.25 9.33
C THR A 852 -30.11 4.80 10.36
N SER A 853 -31.19 4.11 9.96
CA SER A 853 -32.26 3.67 10.86
C SER A 853 -31.91 2.43 11.70
N ALA A 854 -30.79 1.79 11.43
CA ALA A 854 -30.31 0.62 12.18
C ALA A 854 -28.78 0.68 12.31
N PRO A 855 -28.21 0.27 13.46
CA PRO A 855 -26.77 0.21 13.62
C PRO A 855 -26.18 -0.94 12.81
N GLY A 856 -24.93 -0.79 12.36
CA GLY A 856 -24.24 -1.80 11.57
C GLY A 856 -23.34 -1.21 10.49
N SER A 857 -22.73 -2.08 9.68
CA SER A 857 -21.87 -1.68 8.58
C SER A 857 -22.43 -2.17 7.25
N VAL A 858 -22.50 -1.27 6.27
CA VAL A 858 -22.90 -1.60 4.89
C VAL A 858 -21.83 -1.11 3.94
N THR A 859 -21.40 -1.97 3.01
CA THR A 859 -20.43 -1.60 1.97
C THR A 859 -21.15 -1.36 0.65
N TYR A 860 -20.96 -0.17 0.09
CA TYR A 860 -21.36 0.16 -1.27
C TYR A 860 -20.14 0.12 -2.19
N TYR A 861 -20.39 -0.08 -3.48
CA TYR A 861 -19.34 -0.21 -4.48
C TYR A 861 -19.59 0.78 -5.61
N VAL A 862 -18.54 1.35 -6.17
CA VAL A 862 -18.64 2.29 -7.28
C VAL A 862 -17.57 2.01 -8.32
N SER A 863 -17.97 1.84 -9.57
CA SER A 863 -17.06 1.81 -10.72
C SER A 863 -17.17 3.13 -11.50
N GLN A 864 -16.26 3.32 -12.43
CA GLN A 864 -16.33 4.39 -13.42
C GLN A 864 -16.28 3.80 -14.82
N THR A 865 -16.68 4.58 -15.83
CA THR A 865 -16.58 4.19 -17.24
C THR A 865 -15.70 5.18 -18.00
N LEU A 866 -14.61 4.70 -18.58
CA LEU A 866 -13.72 5.45 -19.46
C LEU A 866 -13.68 4.74 -20.83
N ASN A 867 -13.81 5.51 -21.91
CA ASN A 867 -13.78 4.98 -23.29
C ASN A 867 -14.79 3.84 -23.57
N GLY A 868 -15.92 3.81 -22.86
CA GLY A 868 -16.98 2.80 -23.05
C GLY A 868 -16.76 1.49 -22.26
N CYS A 869 -15.67 1.37 -21.53
CA CYS A 869 -15.35 0.25 -20.66
C CYS A 869 -15.59 0.61 -19.19
N GLU A 870 -16.15 -0.32 -18.41
CA GLU A 870 -16.35 -0.14 -16.98
C GLU A 870 -15.17 -0.72 -16.18
N GLY A 871 -14.64 0.05 -15.24
CA GLY A 871 -13.49 -0.32 -14.40
C GLY A 871 -13.84 -1.19 -13.19
N PRO A 872 -12.83 -1.64 -12.43
CA PRO A 872 -13.07 -2.32 -11.16
C PRO A 872 -13.78 -1.38 -10.18
N ARG A 873 -14.53 -1.96 -9.24
CA ARG A 873 -15.28 -1.18 -8.25
C ARG A 873 -14.38 -0.82 -7.08
N ALA A 874 -14.46 0.42 -6.62
CA ALA A 874 -13.97 0.84 -5.32
C ALA A 874 -15.05 0.66 -4.26
N ALA A 875 -14.68 0.22 -3.06
CA ALA A 875 -15.59 0.01 -1.94
C ALA A 875 -15.66 1.25 -1.03
N ILE A 876 -16.87 1.59 -0.58
CA ILE A 876 -17.14 2.59 0.45
C ILE A 876 -17.92 1.90 1.57
N THR A 877 -17.29 1.72 2.73
CA THR A 877 -17.96 1.20 3.91
C THR A 877 -18.60 2.34 4.69
N VAL A 878 -19.90 2.21 4.95
CA VAL A 878 -20.68 3.07 5.82
C VAL A 878 -20.88 2.35 7.15
N LYS A 879 -20.53 2.98 8.26
CA LYS A 879 -20.76 2.47 9.62
C LYS A 879 -21.79 3.34 10.34
N VAL A 880 -22.86 2.74 10.84
CA VAL A 880 -23.86 3.38 11.70
C VAL A 880 -23.66 2.89 13.12
N THR A 881 -23.34 3.79 14.04
CA THR A 881 -23.15 3.50 15.48
C THR A 881 -24.39 3.91 16.27
N TYR A 882 -24.71 3.15 17.32
CA TYR A 882 -25.76 3.52 18.28
C TYR A 882 -25.12 3.72 19.64
N THR A 883 -25.22 4.94 20.17
CA THR A 883 -24.79 5.29 21.51
C THR A 883 -26.01 5.61 22.37
N TYR A 884 -26.26 4.84 23.43
CA TYR A 884 -27.37 5.12 24.35
C TYR A 884 -27.07 6.40 25.15
N LYS A 885 -28.05 7.29 25.33
CA LYS A 885 -27.85 8.56 26.03
C LYS A 885 -28.66 8.57 27.33
N ILE A 886 -27.98 8.87 28.44
CA ILE A 886 -28.60 9.01 29.75
C ILE A 886 -28.62 10.49 30.07
N TYR A 887 -29.81 11.10 30.06
CA TYR A 887 -29.95 12.54 30.19
C TYR A 887 -29.97 13.00 31.64
N ASN A 888 -29.40 14.18 31.87
CA ASN A 888 -29.42 14.83 33.17
C ASN A 888 -30.85 15.28 33.53
N THR A 889 -31.27 15.21 34.80
CA THR A 889 -32.52 15.78 35.31
C THR A 889 -32.25 16.84 36.37
N SER A 890 -33.09 17.87 36.40
CA SER A 890 -33.10 18.89 37.46
C SER A 890 -34.09 18.62 38.58
N ILE A 891 -34.98 17.64 38.39
CA ILE A 891 -36.00 17.23 39.35
C ILE A 891 -35.90 15.70 39.48
N PRO A 892 -35.50 15.18 40.65
CA PRO A 892 -35.40 13.73 40.84
C PRO A 892 -36.80 13.09 40.81
N PRO A 893 -36.95 11.87 40.25
CA PRO A 893 -38.18 11.09 40.38
C PRO A 893 -38.44 10.69 41.84
N THR A 894 -39.69 10.43 42.18
CA THR A 894 -40.08 9.90 43.48
C THR A 894 -39.97 8.38 43.43
N ILE A 895 -39.20 7.78 44.33
CA ILE A 895 -39.07 6.32 44.38
C ILE A 895 -40.22 5.75 45.21
N ASP A 896 -41.40 5.61 44.59
CA ASP A 896 -42.61 5.08 45.24
C ASP A 896 -43.29 3.95 44.45
N GLY A 897 -42.79 3.62 43.25
CA GLY A 897 -43.35 2.58 42.39
C GLY A 897 -44.53 3.06 41.56
N LEU A 898 -44.80 4.36 41.53
CA LEU A 898 -45.70 5.01 40.58
C LEU A 898 -44.86 5.74 39.53
N VAL A 899 -45.06 5.39 38.26
CA VAL A 899 -44.30 5.99 37.15
C VAL A 899 -44.55 7.51 37.08
N ASP A 900 -43.56 8.30 37.50
CA ASP A 900 -43.56 9.75 37.35
C ASP A 900 -43.71 10.19 35.88
N GLU A 901 -44.39 11.31 35.65
CA GLU A 901 -44.51 11.88 34.30
C GLU A 901 -43.15 12.23 33.67
N LEU A 902 -42.14 12.49 34.50
CA LEU A 902 -40.77 12.77 34.07
C LEU A 902 -40.21 11.66 33.17
N TRP A 903 -40.52 10.39 33.46
CA TRP A 903 -40.10 9.24 32.67
C TRP A 903 -40.67 9.22 31.25
N ASN A 904 -41.71 10.00 30.96
CA ASN A 904 -42.33 10.11 29.64
C ASN A 904 -41.66 11.15 28.74
N ASP A 905 -40.61 11.84 29.19
CA ASP A 905 -39.84 12.71 28.31
C ASP A 905 -39.29 11.91 27.10
N PRO A 906 -39.52 12.37 25.86
CA PRO A 906 -39.12 11.64 24.66
C PRO A 906 -37.61 11.43 24.51
N LEU A 907 -36.79 12.17 25.25
CA LEU A 907 -35.33 11.97 25.30
C LEU A 907 -34.93 10.81 26.20
N ILE A 908 -35.77 10.44 27.17
CA ILE A 908 -35.53 9.29 28.05
C ILE A 908 -36.02 8.02 27.33
N THR A 909 -35.19 7.52 26.43
CA THR A 909 -35.50 6.32 25.64
C THR A 909 -35.35 5.06 26.49
N PRO A 910 -36.24 4.06 26.35
CA PRO A 910 -36.11 2.80 27.06
C PRO A 910 -34.99 1.92 26.46
N ILE A 911 -34.30 1.17 27.32
CA ILE A 911 -33.50 0.00 26.98
C ILE A 911 -34.36 -1.25 27.12
N THR A 912 -34.44 -2.04 26.06
CA THR A 912 -35.25 -3.27 26.02
C THR A 912 -34.31 -4.46 25.88
N PRO A 913 -34.24 -5.36 26.88
CA PRO A 913 -33.42 -6.55 26.79
C PRO A 913 -34.10 -7.59 25.91
N THR A 914 -33.40 -8.02 24.86
CA THR A 914 -33.93 -8.98 23.86
C THR A 914 -33.05 -10.20 23.68
N LYS A 915 -31.90 -10.27 24.37
CA LYS A 915 -30.95 -11.38 24.26
C LYS A 915 -31.20 -12.36 25.39
N THR A 916 -31.66 -13.56 25.07
CA THR A 916 -31.81 -14.64 26.05
C THR A 916 -30.44 -15.20 26.40
N LEU A 917 -30.05 -15.09 27.67
CA LEU A 917 -28.79 -15.60 28.20
C LEU A 917 -28.96 -16.97 28.86
N VAL A 918 -30.09 -17.19 29.53
CA VAL A 918 -30.44 -18.43 30.23
C VAL A 918 -31.91 -18.77 29.93
N GLY A 919 -32.22 -20.06 29.83
CA GLY A 919 -33.59 -20.54 29.67
C GLY A 919 -34.17 -20.37 28.25
N THR A 920 -35.47 -20.64 28.11
CA THR A 920 -36.24 -20.44 26.87
C THR A 920 -37.47 -19.60 27.16
N ILE A 921 -37.59 -18.46 26.47
CA ILE A 921 -38.72 -17.53 26.63
C ILE A 921 -39.73 -17.82 25.54
N SER A 922 -40.89 -18.32 25.94
CA SER A 922 -41.94 -18.81 25.05
C SER A 922 -42.68 -17.68 24.32
N ASN A 923 -42.87 -16.53 24.97
CA ASN A 923 -43.50 -15.33 24.41
C ASN A 923 -43.25 -14.09 25.29
N SER A 924 -43.75 -12.90 24.92
CA SER A 924 -43.53 -11.66 25.68
C SER A 924 -44.23 -11.61 27.05
N ASN A 925 -45.29 -12.40 27.26
CA ASN A 925 -45.94 -12.50 28.56
C ASN A 925 -45.21 -13.46 29.51
N ASP A 926 -44.34 -14.30 28.95
CA ASP A 926 -43.46 -15.20 29.70
C ASP A 926 -42.41 -14.36 30.42
N LEU A 927 -41.59 -13.65 29.65
CA LEU A 927 -40.64 -12.68 30.19
C LEU A 927 -40.34 -11.61 29.15
N SER A 928 -40.65 -10.36 29.47
CA SER A 928 -40.17 -9.20 28.72
C SER A 928 -40.12 -7.96 29.61
N GLY A 929 -39.49 -6.90 29.15
CA GLY A 929 -39.48 -5.65 29.91
C GLY A 929 -38.68 -4.56 29.26
N SER A 930 -38.56 -3.44 29.96
CA SER A 930 -37.66 -2.36 29.57
C SER A 930 -37.23 -1.56 30.80
N ALA A 931 -36.10 -0.88 30.70
CA ALA A 931 -35.68 0.10 31.68
C ALA A 931 -35.48 1.48 31.05
N LYS A 932 -35.62 2.53 31.86
CA LYS A 932 -35.26 3.91 31.53
C LYS A 932 -34.30 4.42 32.59
N ILE A 933 -33.37 5.28 32.17
CA ILE A 933 -32.30 5.76 33.03
C ILE A 933 -32.11 7.26 32.83
N MET A 934 -31.95 7.97 33.94
CA MET A 934 -31.55 9.37 33.97
C MET A 934 -30.58 9.62 35.12
N TRP A 935 -29.97 10.80 35.19
CA TRP A 935 -29.03 11.13 36.25
C TRP A 935 -29.14 12.57 36.71
N ASP A 936 -28.69 12.87 37.93
CA ASP A 936 -28.35 14.22 38.37
C ASP A 936 -26.96 14.23 39.02
N ASN A 937 -26.53 15.35 39.59
CA ASN A 937 -25.20 15.45 40.19
C ASN A 937 -24.99 14.56 41.44
N THR A 938 -26.05 13.91 41.94
CA THR A 938 -26.07 13.12 43.18
C THR A 938 -26.35 11.64 42.92
N ASN A 939 -27.31 11.32 42.05
CA ASN A 939 -27.75 9.95 41.80
C ASN A 939 -27.94 9.63 40.31
N VAL A 940 -27.89 8.33 40.01
CA VAL A 940 -28.51 7.70 38.84
C VAL A 940 -29.90 7.21 39.26
N TYR A 941 -30.89 7.42 38.41
CA TYR A 941 -32.26 6.93 38.62
C TYR A 941 -32.59 5.91 37.54
N VAL A 942 -33.26 4.82 37.95
CA VAL A 942 -33.72 3.78 37.04
C VAL A 942 -35.21 3.50 37.26
N LEU A 943 -35.92 3.26 36.17
CA LEU A 943 -37.28 2.72 36.14
C LEU A 943 -37.26 1.49 35.25
N ALA A 944 -37.57 0.31 35.80
CA ALA A 944 -37.78 -0.92 35.05
C ALA A 944 -39.25 -1.32 35.09
N VAL A 945 -39.82 -1.64 33.93
CA VAL A 945 -41.19 -2.12 33.77
C VAL A 945 -41.11 -3.51 33.15
N ILE A 946 -41.51 -4.52 33.93
CA ILE A 946 -41.36 -5.94 33.61
C ILE A 946 -42.72 -6.56 33.40
N THR A 947 -42.83 -7.37 32.35
CA THR A 947 -43.95 -8.26 32.06
C THR A 947 -43.48 -9.68 32.33
N ASP A 948 -44.20 -10.37 33.21
CA ASP A 948 -43.89 -11.71 33.70
C ASP A 948 -45.19 -12.33 34.26
N ASN A 949 -45.47 -13.56 33.86
CA ASN A 949 -46.68 -14.30 34.23
C ASN A 949 -46.58 -15.05 35.57
N VAL A 950 -45.39 -15.32 36.11
CA VAL A 950 -45.18 -15.98 37.40
C VAL A 950 -44.11 -15.26 38.20
N LYS A 951 -44.54 -14.54 39.22
CA LYS A 951 -43.65 -13.81 40.13
C LYS A 951 -43.37 -14.62 41.39
N THR A 952 -42.09 -14.86 41.64
CA THR A 952 -41.52 -15.64 42.73
C THR A 952 -40.53 -14.79 43.53
N ASN A 953 -40.49 -15.03 44.84
CA ASN A 953 -39.51 -14.46 45.77
C ASN A 953 -39.41 -15.44 46.95
N ASP A 954 -38.51 -16.42 46.81
CA ASP A 954 -38.29 -17.46 47.82
C ASP A 954 -36.81 -17.79 48.07
N SER A 955 -35.88 -17.21 47.31
CA SER A 955 -34.44 -17.27 47.59
C SER A 955 -33.97 -16.14 48.51
N PRO A 956 -32.95 -16.38 49.36
CA PRO A 956 -32.24 -15.30 50.04
C PRO A 956 -31.36 -14.45 49.10
N ASN A 957 -31.19 -14.87 47.84
CA ASN A 957 -30.37 -14.20 46.84
C ASN A 957 -31.25 -13.67 45.71
N SER A 958 -31.49 -12.36 45.67
CA SER A 958 -32.37 -11.72 44.67
C SER A 958 -32.01 -12.01 43.21
N TYR A 959 -30.79 -12.46 42.88
CA TYR A 959 -30.45 -12.82 41.49
C TYR A 959 -30.97 -14.21 41.07
N GLU A 960 -31.44 -15.00 42.03
CA GLU A 960 -32.09 -16.30 41.83
C GLU A 960 -33.60 -16.16 41.71
N ASP A 961 -34.20 -15.09 42.22
CA ASP A 961 -35.63 -14.78 42.09
C ASP A 961 -35.92 -13.86 40.88
N ASP A 962 -37.18 -13.47 40.71
CA ASP A 962 -37.60 -12.40 39.81
C ASP A 962 -36.98 -11.07 40.21
N ALA A 963 -36.11 -10.57 39.35
CA ALA A 963 -35.34 -9.39 39.65
C ALA A 963 -34.83 -8.70 38.40
N VAL A 964 -34.40 -7.45 38.58
CA VAL A 964 -33.65 -6.72 37.56
C VAL A 964 -32.22 -6.46 38.03
N GLU A 965 -31.30 -6.49 37.08
CA GLU A 965 -29.88 -6.24 37.31
C GLU A 965 -29.42 -5.05 36.47
N PHE A 966 -28.76 -4.10 37.12
CA PHE A 966 -28.09 -2.98 36.46
C PHE A 966 -26.59 -3.08 36.68
N TYR A 967 -25.87 -3.09 35.57
CA TYR A 967 -24.42 -3.19 35.52
C TYR A 967 -23.83 -1.85 35.13
N PHE A 968 -22.79 -1.40 35.82
CA PHE A 968 -22.12 -0.14 35.55
C PHE A 968 -20.60 -0.34 35.51
N ASP A 969 -19.98 0.16 34.45
CA ASP A 969 -18.54 0.41 34.32
C ASP A 969 -18.35 1.90 34.11
N ILE A 970 -18.01 2.63 35.18
CA ILE A 970 -18.08 4.10 35.15
C ILE A 970 -16.98 4.75 34.29
N ASN A 971 -15.84 4.08 34.07
CA ASN A 971 -14.77 4.63 33.23
C ASN A 971 -14.85 4.13 31.77
N ASN A 972 -15.73 3.15 31.50
CA ASN A 972 -15.94 2.52 30.20
C ASN A 972 -14.64 1.94 29.61
N ASP A 973 -13.74 1.44 30.45
CA ASP A 973 -12.47 0.86 30.02
C ASP A 973 -12.65 -0.53 29.39
N LYS A 974 -13.85 -1.14 29.56
CA LYS A 974 -14.20 -2.46 29.02
C LYS A 974 -13.20 -3.54 29.43
N ALA A 975 -12.67 -3.45 30.65
CA ALA A 975 -11.83 -4.49 31.21
C ALA A 975 -12.56 -5.83 31.22
N THR A 976 -11.82 -6.94 31.15
CA THR A 976 -12.42 -8.29 31.20
C THR A 976 -12.68 -8.79 32.62
N THR A 977 -12.46 -7.93 33.63
CA THR A 977 -12.62 -8.24 35.06
C THR A 977 -13.01 -6.97 35.81
N TYR A 978 -13.87 -7.07 36.84
CA TYR A 978 -14.29 -5.90 37.65
C TYR A 978 -13.10 -5.19 38.31
N GLY A 979 -13.00 -3.89 38.06
CA GLY A 979 -12.17 -2.92 38.75
C GLY A 979 -12.94 -2.14 39.82
N SER A 980 -12.35 -1.05 40.30
CA SER A 980 -12.92 -0.22 41.37
C SER A 980 -14.15 0.59 40.93
N ASN A 981 -14.35 0.78 39.62
CA ASN A 981 -15.45 1.53 39.04
C ASN A 981 -16.55 0.65 38.45
N ASP A 982 -16.46 -0.66 38.69
CA ASP A 982 -17.39 -1.65 38.15
C ASP A 982 -18.28 -2.21 39.25
N VAL A 983 -19.57 -2.30 38.96
CA VAL A 983 -20.56 -2.76 39.94
C VAL A 983 -21.80 -3.29 39.25
N GLN A 984 -22.38 -4.32 39.87
CA GLN A 984 -23.72 -4.81 39.60
C GLN A 984 -24.59 -4.51 40.82
N TYR A 985 -25.78 -3.95 40.58
CA TYR A 985 -26.86 -3.90 41.56
C TYR A 985 -28.04 -4.75 41.09
N THR A 986 -28.59 -5.55 41.99
CA THR A 986 -29.77 -6.37 41.75
C THR A 986 -30.91 -5.88 42.64
N PHE A 987 -32.08 -5.68 42.04
CA PHE A 987 -33.30 -5.27 42.71
C PHE A 987 -34.36 -6.36 42.50
N GLY A 988 -34.69 -7.08 43.57
CA GLY A 988 -35.66 -8.18 43.53
C GLY A 988 -37.11 -7.72 43.67
N TRP A 989 -38.01 -8.47 43.06
CA TRP A 989 -39.45 -8.35 43.23
C TRP A 989 -39.84 -8.63 44.68
N ASN A 990 -40.49 -7.68 45.36
CA ASN A 990 -41.03 -7.84 46.72
C ASN A 990 -39.97 -8.11 47.83
N ASP A 991 -38.70 -7.76 47.58
CA ASP A 991 -37.58 -7.90 48.53
C ASP A 991 -37.49 -6.80 49.61
N GLY A 992 -38.47 -5.89 49.63
CA GLY A 992 -38.49 -4.76 50.55
C GLY A 992 -37.40 -3.74 50.22
N ALA A 993 -36.37 -3.67 51.08
CA ALA A 993 -35.25 -2.72 50.94
C ALA A 993 -33.90 -3.42 50.72
N VAL A 994 -33.91 -4.72 50.39
CA VAL A 994 -32.70 -5.50 50.14
C VAL A 994 -32.17 -5.22 48.73
N VAL A 995 -30.89 -4.89 48.62
CA VAL A 995 -30.22 -4.66 47.33
C VAL A 995 -29.07 -5.64 47.19
N GLY A 996 -29.13 -6.51 46.18
CA GLY A 996 -28.03 -7.37 45.81
C GLY A 996 -26.89 -6.55 45.21
N VAL A 997 -25.63 -6.92 45.51
CA VAL A 997 -24.48 -6.18 45.02
C VAL A 997 -23.27 -7.06 44.73
N LEU A 998 -22.64 -6.85 43.57
CA LEU A 998 -21.32 -7.39 43.21
C LEU A 998 -20.39 -6.27 42.73
N PRO A 999 -19.08 -6.34 43.03
CA PRO A 999 -18.43 -7.38 43.81
C PRO A 999 -18.75 -7.21 45.31
N SER A 1000 -18.65 -8.30 46.09
CA SER A 1000 -18.96 -8.27 47.53
C SER A 1000 -18.14 -7.19 48.27
N GLY A 1001 -18.78 -6.45 49.16
CA GLY A 1001 -18.16 -5.36 49.93
C GLY A 1001 -18.37 -3.96 49.35
N ARG A 1002 -19.07 -3.84 48.22
CA ARG A 1002 -19.52 -2.57 47.68
C ARG A 1002 -20.62 -1.94 48.55
N SER A 1003 -20.58 -0.62 48.72
CA SER A 1003 -21.55 0.11 49.54
C SER A 1003 -22.92 0.17 48.86
N THR A 1004 -23.98 -0.19 49.59
CA THR A 1004 -25.38 0.05 49.20
C THR A 1004 -26.01 1.24 49.96
N ALA A 1005 -25.22 1.95 50.77
CA ALA A 1005 -25.70 3.04 51.59
C ALA A 1005 -26.30 4.18 50.74
N GLY A 1006 -27.55 4.54 51.03
CA GLY A 1006 -28.28 5.60 50.33
C GLY A 1006 -29.00 5.15 49.05
N ILE A 1007 -28.88 3.88 48.65
CA ILE A 1007 -29.73 3.32 47.61
C ILE A 1007 -31.14 3.14 48.17
N THR A 1008 -32.14 3.66 47.46
CA THR A 1008 -33.57 3.45 47.75
C THR A 1008 -34.22 2.85 46.53
N TYR A 1009 -35.03 1.81 46.68
CA TYR A 1009 -35.82 1.26 45.59
C TYR A 1009 -37.24 0.89 46.06
N SER A 1010 -38.16 0.84 45.11
CA SER A 1010 -39.55 0.37 45.29
C SER A 1010 -39.83 -0.71 44.25
N SER A 1011 -40.58 -1.75 44.63
CA SER A 1011 -41.08 -2.79 43.73
C SER A 1011 -42.60 -2.91 43.87
N VAL A 1012 -43.36 -2.68 42.79
CA VAL A 1012 -44.83 -2.67 42.82
C VAL A 1012 -45.41 -3.62 41.77
N SER A 1013 -46.39 -4.43 42.18
CA SER A 1013 -47.05 -5.39 41.28
C SER A 1013 -47.87 -4.64 40.23
N THR A 1014 -47.83 -5.10 38.99
CA THR A 1014 -48.78 -4.69 37.94
C THR A 1014 -49.68 -5.85 37.56
N THR A 1015 -50.66 -5.61 36.69
CA THR A 1015 -51.57 -6.65 36.20
C THR A 1015 -50.82 -7.76 35.48
N ASP A 1016 -49.77 -7.42 34.74
CA ASP A 1016 -49.06 -8.32 33.83
C ASP A 1016 -47.58 -8.54 34.22
N GLY A 1017 -47.15 -8.10 35.41
CA GLY A 1017 -45.77 -8.22 35.89
C GLY A 1017 -45.49 -7.33 37.09
N TYR A 1018 -44.41 -6.53 37.04
CA TYR A 1018 -43.99 -5.63 38.12
C TYR A 1018 -43.20 -4.41 37.64
N ILE A 1019 -43.14 -3.36 38.47
CA ILE A 1019 -42.35 -2.15 38.27
C ILE A 1019 -41.28 -2.06 39.36
N ILE A 1020 -40.07 -1.69 38.98
CA ILE A 1020 -38.99 -1.32 39.90
C ILE A 1020 -38.54 0.10 39.61
N GLU A 1021 -38.46 0.92 40.65
CA GLU A 1021 -37.79 2.22 40.62
C GLU A 1021 -36.66 2.24 41.62
N ALA A 1022 -35.49 2.78 41.26
CA ALA A 1022 -34.39 2.94 42.19
C ALA A 1022 -33.64 4.26 42.00
N SER A 1023 -33.16 4.81 43.12
CA SER A 1023 -32.20 5.91 43.19
C SER A 1023 -30.87 5.36 43.70
N ILE A 1024 -29.81 5.53 42.91
CA ILE A 1024 -28.48 4.96 43.13
C ILE A 1024 -27.46 6.12 43.25
N PRO A 1025 -26.87 6.38 44.43
CA PRO A 1025 -25.92 7.47 44.60
C PRO A 1025 -24.62 7.26 43.81
N TRP A 1026 -24.07 8.31 43.19
CA TRP A 1026 -22.78 8.24 42.49
C TRP A 1026 -21.62 7.80 43.40
N THR A 1027 -21.74 8.05 44.71
CA THR A 1027 -20.77 7.60 45.72
C THR A 1027 -20.69 6.08 45.82
N THR A 1028 -21.78 5.35 45.57
CA THR A 1028 -21.77 3.88 45.53
C THR A 1028 -21.22 3.35 44.21
N LEU A 1029 -21.30 4.15 43.14
CA LEU A 1029 -20.70 3.88 41.83
C LEU A 1029 -19.20 4.21 41.77
N GLN A 1030 -18.61 4.83 42.82
CA GLN A 1030 -17.22 5.31 42.86
C GLN A 1030 -16.85 6.19 41.65
N GLY A 1031 -17.82 6.97 41.18
CA GLY A 1031 -17.71 7.88 40.05
C GLY A 1031 -18.08 9.31 40.43
N THR A 1032 -17.61 10.26 39.64
CA THR A 1032 -18.19 11.61 39.59
C THR A 1032 -18.74 11.80 38.19
N PRO A 1033 -20.05 12.08 38.03
CA PRO A 1033 -20.61 12.22 36.70
C PRO A 1033 -20.03 13.44 36.00
N SER A 1034 -19.64 13.26 34.74
CA SER A 1034 -19.23 14.34 33.86
C SER A 1034 -20.08 14.36 32.61
N LYS A 1035 -20.29 15.56 32.06
CA LYS A 1035 -20.82 15.74 30.72
C LYS A 1035 -20.03 14.90 29.71
N ASP A 1036 -20.75 14.27 28.79
CA ASP A 1036 -20.23 13.49 27.66
C ASP A 1036 -19.35 12.32 28.10
N GLN A 1037 -19.42 11.94 29.37
CA GLN A 1037 -18.74 10.78 29.90
C GLN A 1037 -19.39 9.51 29.34
N SER A 1038 -18.58 8.70 28.66
CA SER A 1038 -18.96 7.33 28.34
C SER A 1038 -18.91 6.47 29.58
N ILE A 1039 -19.97 5.67 29.79
CA ILE A 1039 -20.03 4.63 30.82
C ILE A 1039 -20.42 3.31 30.15
N GLY A 1040 -19.86 2.21 30.65
CA GLY A 1040 -20.33 0.88 30.34
C GLY A 1040 -21.62 0.60 31.11
N ILE A 1041 -22.62 0.05 30.44
CA ILE A 1041 -23.90 -0.30 31.06
C ILE A 1041 -24.50 -1.56 30.46
N ASP A 1042 -25.18 -2.32 31.30
CA ASP A 1042 -26.13 -3.34 30.84
C ASP A 1042 -27.33 -3.42 31.78
N PHE A 1043 -28.45 -3.89 31.24
CA PHE A 1043 -29.70 -4.13 31.96
C PHE A 1043 -30.15 -5.55 31.68
N MET A 1044 -30.41 -6.30 32.75
CA MET A 1044 -30.84 -7.68 32.67
C MET A 1044 -32.06 -7.94 33.54
N ILE A 1045 -32.82 -8.96 33.16
CA ILE A 1045 -34.02 -9.42 33.88
C ILE A 1045 -33.81 -10.90 34.21
N ASN A 1046 -33.97 -11.26 35.48
CA ASN A 1046 -34.00 -12.63 36.00
C ASN A 1046 -35.46 -13.04 36.23
N ASP A 1047 -35.73 -14.33 36.09
CA ASP A 1047 -37.08 -14.90 36.07
C ASP A 1047 -37.06 -16.30 36.72
N ASP A 1048 -37.98 -16.54 37.66
CA ASP A 1048 -38.17 -17.79 38.39
C ASP A 1048 -39.64 -18.22 38.37
N ASP A 1049 -39.96 -19.25 37.58
CA ASP A 1049 -41.32 -19.76 37.41
C ASP A 1049 -41.67 -20.89 38.41
N ASP A 1050 -40.67 -21.55 38.99
CA ASP A 1050 -40.85 -22.86 39.64
C ASP A 1050 -40.41 -22.93 41.11
N GLY A 1051 -39.80 -21.87 41.64
CA GLY A 1051 -39.36 -21.73 43.03
C GLY A 1051 -38.12 -22.56 43.37
N SER A 1052 -37.33 -22.96 42.38
CA SER A 1052 -36.05 -23.64 42.57
C SER A 1052 -34.83 -22.81 42.14
N GLY A 1053 -35.04 -21.52 41.89
CA GLY A 1053 -34.07 -20.52 41.46
C GLY A 1053 -34.15 -20.21 39.96
N ARG A 1054 -33.44 -19.16 39.53
CA ARG A 1054 -33.54 -18.55 38.20
C ARG A 1054 -33.57 -19.54 37.02
N ASP A 1055 -34.70 -19.54 36.32
CA ASP A 1055 -34.95 -20.32 35.11
C ASP A 1055 -34.50 -19.60 33.84
N LYS A 1056 -34.77 -18.28 33.77
CA LYS A 1056 -34.55 -17.50 32.55
C LYS A 1056 -33.83 -16.19 32.84
N LYS A 1057 -33.13 -15.70 31.82
CA LYS A 1057 -32.42 -14.42 31.89
C LYS A 1057 -32.39 -13.69 30.56
N LEU A 1058 -32.77 -12.42 30.57
CA LEU A 1058 -32.68 -11.51 29.42
C LEU A 1058 -31.58 -10.46 29.62
N SER A 1059 -30.91 -10.07 28.55
CA SER A 1059 -29.94 -8.97 28.53
C SER A 1059 -30.19 -7.99 27.37
N TRP A 1060 -29.84 -6.73 27.60
CA TRP A 1060 -29.82 -5.69 26.58
C TRP A 1060 -28.58 -5.79 25.69
N ASN A 1061 -27.38 -5.88 26.27
CA ASN A 1061 -26.14 -5.86 25.49
C ASN A 1061 -25.31 -7.15 25.55
N ALA A 1062 -25.09 -7.76 26.71
CA ALA A 1062 -24.28 -8.97 26.79
C ALA A 1062 -24.88 -10.11 25.94
N SER A 1063 -24.01 -10.92 25.33
CA SER A 1063 -24.40 -12.13 24.61
C SER A 1063 -24.19 -13.41 25.42
N GLU A 1064 -23.67 -13.29 26.64
CA GLU A 1064 -23.40 -14.40 27.56
C GLU A 1064 -23.59 -13.94 29.02
N ASP A 1065 -23.99 -14.86 29.91
CA ASP A 1065 -24.23 -14.59 31.34
C ASP A 1065 -22.92 -14.53 32.15
N ASN A 1066 -22.06 -13.59 31.77
CA ASN A 1066 -20.75 -13.38 32.41
C ASN A 1066 -20.50 -11.91 32.80
N ALA A 1067 -21.44 -11.01 32.52
CA ALA A 1067 -21.33 -9.57 32.81
C ALA A 1067 -21.21 -9.24 34.32
N TRP A 1068 -21.57 -10.18 35.20
CA TRP A 1068 -21.38 -10.09 36.66
C TRP A 1068 -19.92 -10.12 37.11
N GLN A 1069 -18.99 -10.43 36.20
CA GLN A 1069 -17.55 -10.35 36.45
C GLN A 1069 -16.74 -9.78 35.28
N ASP A 1070 -17.32 -9.64 34.08
CA ASP A 1070 -16.65 -9.20 32.86
C ASP A 1070 -17.30 -7.93 32.25
N PRO A 1071 -16.78 -6.73 32.56
CA PRO A 1071 -17.29 -5.46 32.05
C PRO A 1071 -17.16 -5.27 30.53
N SER A 1072 -16.32 -6.08 29.85
CA SER A 1072 -16.13 -5.98 28.40
C SER A 1072 -17.40 -6.34 27.61
N LEU A 1073 -18.33 -7.05 28.26
CA LEU A 1073 -19.63 -7.45 27.72
C LEU A 1073 -20.70 -6.35 27.81
N LEU A 1074 -20.45 -5.29 28.59
CA LEU A 1074 -21.39 -4.20 28.78
C LEU A 1074 -21.50 -3.34 27.51
N GLY A 1075 -22.69 -2.80 27.26
CA GLY A 1075 -22.91 -1.80 26.20
C GLY A 1075 -22.30 -0.44 26.58
N THR A 1076 -22.35 0.54 25.68
CA THR A 1076 -21.84 1.89 25.96
C THR A 1076 -22.98 2.89 26.00
N ALA A 1077 -23.03 3.69 27.06
CA ALA A 1077 -23.90 4.85 27.19
C ALA A 1077 -23.09 6.12 27.42
N VAL A 1078 -23.67 7.28 27.15
CA VAL A 1078 -23.07 8.60 27.39
C VAL A 1078 -23.97 9.43 28.29
N LEU A 1079 -23.37 10.06 29.32
CA LEU A 1079 -24.04 11.04 30.17
C LEU A 1079 -24.26 12.35 29.39
N ALA A 1080 -25.49 12.59 28.97
CA ALA A 1080 -25.86 13.72 28.15
C ALA A 1080 -26.32 14.92 29.00
N GLU A 1081 -25.86 16.13 28.64
CA GLU A 1081 -26.06 17.35 29.44
C GLU A 1081 -27.41 18.04 29.27
N ARG A 1082 -28.26 17.59 28.34
CA ARG A 1082 -29.56 18.24 28.17
C ARG A 1082 -30.41 17.94 29.41
N ILE A 1083 -30.55 18.96 30.25
CA ILE A 1083 -31.29 18.91 31.50
C ILE A 1083 -32.77 18.74 31.19
N ILE A 1084 -33.33 17.59 31.56
CA ILE A 1084 -34.76 17.35 31.57
C ILE A 1084 -35.38 18.21 32.68
N THR A 1085 -36.42 18.96 32.30
CA THR A 1085 -37.17 19.87 33.17
C THR A 1085 -38.63 19.42 33.18
N SER A 1086 -39.39 19.71 34.24
CA SER A 1086 -40.80 19.30 34.34
C SER A 1086 -41.66 19.80 33.18
N ILE A 1087 -42.66 19.00 32.78
CA ILE A 1087 -43.78 19.46 31.97
C ILE A 1087 -44.71 20.29 32.87
N GLY A 1088 -45.07 21.50 32.45
CA GLY A 1088 -46.19 22.21 33.05
C GLY A 1088 -47.49 21.69 32.45
N LYS A 1089 -48.34 21.00 33.24
CA LYS A 1089 -49.62 20.48 32.75
C LYS A 1089 -50.83 21.25 33.26
N ASN A 1090 -51.83 21.40 32.40
CA ASN A 1090 -53.21 21.59 32.81
C ASN A 1090 -54.03 20.35 32.42
N ASN A 1091 -54.21 19.46 33.39
CA ASN A 1091 -54.86 18.16 33.21
C ASN A 1091 -56.33 18.24 32.77
N GLN A 1092 -57.00 19.39 32.90
CA GLN A 1092 -58.39 19.55 32.47
C GLN A 1092 -58.53 19.73 30.94
N LEU A 1093 -57.48 20.22 30.27
CA LEU A 1093 -57.54 20.59 28.85
C LEU A 1093 -56.50 19.87 27.99
N ASN A 1094 -55.72 18.95 28.59
CA ASN A 1094 -54.68 18.16 27.93
C ASN A 1094 -53.62 19.02 27.21
N ILE A 1095 -53.31 20.18 27.78
CA ILE A 1095 -52.29 21.10 27.26
C ILE A 1095 -51.02 20.91 28.07
N GLU A 1096 -49.93 20.67 27.35
CA GLU A 1096 -48.60 20.43 27.90
C GLU A 1096 -47.63 21.48 27.36
N ILE A 1097 -46.79 22.01 28.25
CA ILE A 1097 -45.77 22.97 27.85
C ILE A 1097 -44.37 22.55 28.29
N TYR A 1098 -43.39 22.75 27.41
CA TYR A 1098 -41.99 22.40 27.66
C TYR A 1098 -41.03 23.19 26.76
N PRO A 1099 -39.80 23.51 27.20
CA PRO A 1099 -39.27 23.30 28.56
C PRO A 1099 -39.91 24.24 29.59
N ASN A 1100 -39.94 23.84 30.86
CA ASN A 1100 -40.37 24.69 31.97
C ASN A 1100 -39.51 24.38 33.21
N PRO A 1101 -38.45 25.17 33.49
CA PRO A 1101 -38.24 26.54 33.03
C PRO A 1101 -37.80 26.69 31.55
N ALA A 1102 -38.35 27.70 30.86
CA ALA A 1102 -37.99 28.09 29.50
C ALA A 1102 -36.86 29.15 29.48
N GLN A 1103 -36.03 29.12 28.44
CA GLN A 1103 -34.93 30.07 28.26
C GLN A 1103 -35.06 30.87 26.95
N GLU A 1104 -35.28 30.19 25.83
CA GLU A 1104 -35.43 30.85 24.51
C GLU A 1104 -36.85 30.74 23.96
N PHE A 1105 -37.52 29.61 24.21
CA PHE A 1105 -38.88 29.34 23.80
C PHE A 1105 -39.59 28.39 24.78
N VAL A 1106 -40.91 28.32 24.66
CA VAL A 1106 -41.75 27.26 25.23
C VAL A 1106 -42.62 26.66 24.12
N LYS A 1107 -42.62 25.33 24.01
CA LYS A 1107 -43.52 24.58 23.11
C LYS A 1107 -44.84 24.31 23.81
N VAL A 1108 -45.91 24.33 23.04
CA VAL A 1108 -47.28 24.04 23.47
C VAL A 1108 -47.77 22.84 22.68
N GLN A 1109 -48.12 21.76 23.40
CA GLN A 1109 -48.74 20.56 22.84
C GLN A 1109 -50.17 20.43 23.36
N GLY A 1110 -51.01 19.71 22.60
CA GLY A 1110 -52.42 19.50 22.92
C GLY A 1110 -53.40 20.47 22.25
N VAL A 1111 -52.90 21.40 21.42
CA VAL A 1111 -53.70 22.38 20.67
C VAL A 1111 -53.49 22.17 19.17
N GLN A 1112 -54.56 22.07 18.38
CA GLN A 1112 -54.46 21.78 16.94
C GLN A 1112 -54.52 23.07 16.11
N GLY A 1113 -53.48 23.35 15.31
CA GLY A 1113 -53.43 24.54 14.46
C GLY A 1113 -53.06 25.82 15.23
N ASN A 1114 -53.27 26.98 14.60
CA ASN A 1114 -52.89 28.28 15.17
C ASN A 1114 -53.76 28.65 16.39
N PHE A 1115 -53.14 29.04 17.49
CA PHE A 1115 -53.78 29.56 18.70
C PHE A 1115 -53.22 30.94 19.08
N GLU A 1116 -54.00 31.69 19.85
CA GLU A 1116 -53.58 32.95 20.46
C GLU A 1116 -52.95 32.68 21.83
N TYR A 1117 -51.89 33.41 22.17
CA TYR A 1117 -51.24 33.30 23.47
C TYR A 1117 -51.04 34.67 24.10
N HIS A 1118 -50.99 34.67 25.43
CA HIS A 1118 -50.78 35.85 26.26
C HIS A 1118 -49.90 35.47 27.44
N ILE A 1119 -48.91 36.30 27.78
CA ILE A 1119 -47.97 36.09 28.88
C ILE A 1119 -48.13 37.24 29.87
N TRP A 1120 -48.49 36.94 31.12
CA TRP A 1120 -48.55 37.92 32.21
C TRP A 1120 -47.45 37.66 33.23
N ASP A 1121 -46.90 38.74 33.79
CA ASP A 1121 -46.04 38.63 34.96
C ASP A 1121 -46.83 38.31 36.24
N ASN A 1122 -46.12 38.07 37.34
CA ASN A 1122 -46.72 37.76 38.64
C ASN A 1122 -47.52 38.91 39.27
N SER A 1123 -47.49 40.12 38.70
CA SER A 1123 -48.31 41.26 39.11
C SER A 1123 -49.63 41.36 38.34
N GLY A 1124 -49.85 40.47 37.37
CA GLY A 1124 -51.02 40.46 36.50
C GLY A 1124 -50.89 41.43 35.31
N ARG A 1125 -49.68 41.94 35.02
CA ARG A 1125 -49.44 42.80 33.86
C ARG A 1125 -49.15 41.93 32.63
N LEU A 1126 -49.87 42.20 31.54
CA LEU A 1126 -49.60 41.57 30.25
C LEU A 1126 -48.24 42.05 29.71
N ILE A 1127 -47.36 41.10 29.43
CA ILE A 1127 -45.99 41.33 28.96
C ILE A 1127 -45.89 41.10 27.46
N GLU A 1128 -46.52 40.04 26.96
CA GLU A 1128 -46.46 39.65 25.55
C GLU A 1128 -47.76 38.97 25.13
N GLN A 1129 -48.15 39.13 23.86
CA GLN A 1129 -49.26 38.38 23.26
C GLN A 1129 -49.00 38.16 21.76
N GLY A 1130 -49.52 37.07 21.21
CA GLY A 1130 -49.31 36.74 19.79
C GLY A 1130 -50.08 35.52 19.32
N LYS A 1131 -49.72 35.01 18.14
CA LYS A 1131 -50.23 33.75 17.58
C LYS A 1131 -49.10 32.76 17.39
N SER A 1132 -49.37 31.49 17.63
CA SER A 1132 -48.42 30.40 17.46
C SER A 1132 -49.13 29.13 16.99
N ASP A 1133 -48.42 28.25 16.29
CA ASP A 1133 -48.84 26.92 15.88
C ASP A 1133 -48.20 25.81 16.71
N GLY A 1134 -47.48 26.15 17.80
CA GLY A 1134 -46.89 25.17 18.71
C GLY A 1134 -45.63 25.61 19.45
N GLN A 1135 -45.03 26.75 19.10
CA GLN A 1135 -43.85 27.31 19.78
C GLN A 1135 -43.98 28.82 20.04
N ILE A 1136 -43.70 29.24 21.27
CA ILE A 1136 -43.72 30.64 21.70
C ILE A 1136 -42.31 31.04 22.11
N GLU A 1137 -41.75 32.07 21.48
CA GLU A 1137 -40.44 32.60 21.84
C GLU A 1137 -40.52 33.36 23.19
N THR A 1138 -39.60 33.07 24.09
CA THR A 1138 -39.52 33.63 25.45
C THR A 1138 -38.18 34.30 25.74
N GLY A 1139 -37.21 34.26 24.82
CA GLY A 1139 -35.85 34.78 25.02
C GLY A 1139 -35.74 36.27 25.32
N ASN A 1140 -36.81 37.05 25.10
CA ASN A 1140 -36.87 38.47 25.45
C ASN A 1140 -37.46 38.75 26.85
N LEU A 1141 -37.98 37.72 27.52
CA LEU A 1141 -38.54 37.82 28.85
C LEU A 1141 -37.41 37.79 29.90
N LYS A 1142 -37.60 38.51 31.00
CA LYS A 1142 -36.65 38.46 32.11
C LYS A 1142 -36.85 37.17 32.91
N SER A 1143 -35.81 36.72 33.61
CA SER A 1143 -35.92 35.61 34.56
C SER A 1143 -37.05 35.87 35.57
N GLY A 1144 -37.97 34.92 35.73
CA GLY A 1144 -39.16 35.11 36.57
C GLY A 1144 -40.24 34.06 36.37
N ILE A 1145 -41.35 34.19 37.11
CA ILE A 1145 -42.53 33.34 36.96
C ILE A 1145 -43.60 34.13 36.21
N TYR A 1146 -44.18 33.51 35.18
CA TYR A 1146 -45.23 34.09 34.36
C TYR A 1146 -46.42 33.13 34.24
N ALA A 1147 -47.58 33.70 33.95
CA ALA A 1147 -48.76 32.96 33.52
C ALA A 1147 -48.83 33.00 31.99
N LEU A 1148 -48.88 31.84 31.34
CA LEU A 1148 -49.12 31.70 29.91
C LEU A 1148 -50.57 31.29 29.71
N MET A 1149 -51.38 32.15 29.10
CA MET A 1149 -52.72 31.79 28.63
C MET A 1149 -52.68 31.42 27.16
N ILE A 1150 -53.41 30.37 26.81
CA ILE A 1150 -53.61 29.88 25.45
C ILE A 1150 -55.10 29.96 25.15
N GLN A 1151 -55.45 30.58 24.03
CA GLN A 1151 -56.82 30.79 23.55
C GLN A 1151 -56.99 30.25 22.12
N GLN A 1152 -57.97 29.39 21.91
CA GLN A 1152 -58.37 28.93 20.58
C GLN A 1152 -59.86 28.59 20.57
N GLU A 1153 -60.66 29.35 19.83
CA GLU A 1153 -62.14 29.23 19.80
C GLU A 1153 -62.76 29.24 21.21
N THR A 1154 -63.18 28.08 21.72
CA THR A 1154 -63.78 27.92 23.07
C THR A 1154 -62.75 27.51 24.14
N LEU A 1155 -61.53 27.13 23.74
CA LEU A 1155 -60.44 26.73 24.62
C LEU A 1155 -59.80 27.97 25.26
N ASN A 1156 -59.79 28.02 26.59
CA ASN A 1156 -59.05 29.02 27.37
C ASN A 1156 -58.31 28.28 28.49
N SER A 1157 -56.98 28.24 28.44
CA SER A 1157 -56.15 27.59 29.46
C SER A 1157 -55.07 28.53 29.96
N VAL A 1158 -54.74 28.44 31.24
CA VAL A 1158 -53.60 29.14 31.83
C VAL A 1158 -52.66 28.11 32.43
N VAL A 1159 -51.38 28.22 32.08
CA VAL A 1159 -50.31 27.35 32.59
C VAL A 1159 -49.18 28.22 33.12
N LYS A 1160 -48.57 27.81 34.24
CA LYS A 1160 -47.42 28.51 34.81
C LYS A 1160 -46.17 28.20 33.97
N ILE A 1161 -45.49 29.24 33.50
CA ILE A 1161 -44.13 29.14 32.95
C ILE A 1161 -43.13 29.82 33.88
N VAL A 1162 -41.96 29.22 34.00
CA VAL A 1162 -40.79 29.80 34.66
C VAL A 1162 -39.80 30.18 33.57
N ILE A 1163 -39.33 31.43 33.55
CA ILE A 1163 -38.27 31.90 32.65
C ILE A 1163 -36.95 31.95 33.42
N LYS A 1164 -35.89 31.38 32.84
CA LYS A 1164 -34.54 31.37 33.42
C LYS A 1164 -33.73 32.61 33.07
#